data_AF-A2FH49-F1
#
_entry.id   AF-A2FH49-F1
#
_cell.length_a   1.000
_cell.length_b   1.000
_cell.length_c   1.000
_cell.angle_alpha   90.00
_cell.angle_beta   90.00
_cell.angle_gamma   90.00
#
_symmetry.space_group_name_H-M   'P 1'
#
loop_
_entity.id
_entity.type
_entity.pdbx_description
1 polymer ?
#
loop_
_entity_poly.entity_id
_entity_poly.type
_entity_poly.pdbx_seq_one_letter_code
_entity_poly.pdbx_strand_id
1 'polypeptide(L)'
;MSNDSIKWWNDFIGVQADDVIPLKPSVIELQQILFQKSPVITNGIENPSDNDTYWDDLHKFIMKLADDQSISHPISDFTSFVSSLHKISSLLKITNVKDAILLAKRLCPKEPADFFFNTFLFMVSDPLLAINVMFYMNAENIEPWTSQIRYPGQFEKFFDLFVTYLQPTGSQYDDNYIQFRIILSDMIVSLLCDPNIDFLMKERYIENTFVRLLNLVSYTTSDANTVFCRLIIKLFDYYVTIHTRIEDDILVMIQSIYTSSPPSKSSRNMTTEYIYSLCSRGTITHREAAIILTVGNMSIFDIKILYYIGLDNIEARSLVIKYLCEKFVNSKIDCYAIGPLISDLLRRERDKDINEFFKEFITKLFVKISVCGRKSKYVRRVLSICSLLSTYFHDLDDIWTHIESSANSAFLTGKSDFLRDYFKVGKTEKTNESFSKELSLFEKVRPLLKTYPFRQGNHKLYELDQNDGKVRPSKKQSKSTIKELKEMGIPDHLIKFFHITEQVSAISQMASIFEIEDFIDNKRDEVSQIKVRMKRPKLAKFNMDSYELEGRMPIVGQVTMMARNREKIYRFQIDTINKVINLAVEVIVTLKTYDGIIGDVYTLSSELTNLGKFDNKYKLLKERKVLLRKRCEYIQNKYRCKNYKAELVQVFFKQQLSFHEDVQYSSPSSFDTLVREVLSRSSHFKERFKTVSSEVENKSAEDIVLCAQSFIDDIANYLSLKRDSNLQVLDVVLIRLFFENSYYMNKRAQLANYQEYNKTFIVRSYKLSVQPIESLGISTKFIGKRRGMRICDFFRHSEERFPSVESISDKLCPLDINSLLYRVKKELEKRVDQSDIEPIFLGLLVTSPPNNAISAALSLEKFGVINNSTLFADARQLYINCVNMVFRLSNVKQV
;
A
#
# COMPACT_ATOMS: atom_id res chain seq x y z
N MET A 1 20.88 -11.89 -47.74
CA MET A 1 19.87 -11.17 -46.93
C MET A 1 18.49 -11.47 -47.51
N SER A 2 17.46 -11.69 -46.69
CA SER A 2 16.05 -11.72 -47.16
C SER A 2 15.39 -10.36 -46.91
N ASN A 3 14.31 -10.04 -47.61
CA ASN A 3 13.57 -8.80 -47.38
C ASN A 3 13.07 -8.69 -45.94
N ASP A 4 12.72 -9.82 -45.31
CA ASP A 4 12.29 -9.87 -43.90
C ASP A 4 13.38 -9.35 -42.96
N SER A 5 14.65 -9.69 -43.21
CA SER A 5 15.78 -9.17 -42.42
C SER A 5 16.07 -7.68 -42.65
N ILE A 6 15.75 -7.13 -43.82
CA ILE A 6 15.81 -5.67 -44.08
C ILE A 6 14.72 -4.98 -43.26
N LYS A 7 13.47 -5.41 -43.45
CA LYS A 7 12.29 -4.85 -42.80
C LYS A 7 12.41 -4.94 -41.28
N TRP A 8 12.78 -6.10 -40.74
CA TRP A 8 13.04 -6.29 -39.31
C TRP A 8 14.09 -5.32 -38.78
N TRP A 9 15.21 -5.11 -39.49
CA TRP A 9 16.24 -4.18 -39.06
C TRP A 9 15.72 -2.73 -39.07
N ASN A 10 15.02 -2.32 -40.12
CA ASN A 10 14.48 -0.97 -40.25
C ASN A 10 13.39 -0.69 -39.18
N ASP A 11 12.51 -1.66 -38.88
CA ASP A 11 11.58 -1.63 -37.74
C ASP A 11 12.34 -1.62 -36.38
N PHE A 12 13.45 -2.34 -36.26
CA PHE A 12 14.29 -2.41 -35.05
C PHE A 12 14.99 -1.08 -34.77
N ILE A 13 15.48 -0.36 -35.78
CA ILE A 13 16.11 0.96 -35.62
C ILE A 13 15.10 2.13 -35.68
N GLY A 14 13.90 1.92 -36.21
CA GLY A 14 12.82 2.93 -36.30
C GLY A 14 12.77 3.73 -37.62
N VAL A 15 13.31 3.19 -38.71
CA VAL A 15 13.30 3.81 -40.04
C VAL A 15 12.05 3.38 -40.82
N GLN A 16 11.24 4.35 -41.26
CA GLN A 16 9.94 4.12 -41.93
C GLN A 16 10.06 3.69 -43.41
N ALA A 17 11.06 2.89 -43.79
CA ALA A 17 11.31 2.51 -45.18
C ALA A 17 11.72 1.04 -45.29
N ASP A 18 10.76 0.19 -45.69
CA ASP A 18 10.90 -1.28 -45.69
C ASP A 18 12.02 -1.81 -46.63
N ASP A 19 12.26 -1.14 -47.77
CA ASP A 19 13.16 -1.62 -48.84
C ASP A 19 14.58 -1.02 -48.80
N VAL A 20 14.91 -0.18 -47.80
CA VAL A 20 16.22 0.48 -47.72
C VAL A 20 17.27 -0.48 -47.14
N ILE A 21 18.33 -0.75 -47.91
CA ILE A 21 19.47 -1.59 -47.49
C ILE A 21 20.05 -1.09 -46.16
N PRO A 22 20.29 -1.96 -45.15
CA PRO A 22 20.83 -1.57 -43.86
C PRO A 22 22.16 -0.80 -43.96
N LEU A 23 22.11 0.52 -43.73
CA LEU A 23 23.30 1.33 -43.54
C LEU A 23 23.90 1.04 -42.15
N LYS A 24 25.23 0.93 -42.07
CA LYS A 24 25.93 0.74 -40.78
C LYS A 24 25.79 2.04 -39.95
N PRO A 25 25.10 2.02 -38.79
CA PRO A 25 25.00 3.18 -37.92
C PRO A 25 26.36 3.53 -37.29
N SER A 26 26.51 4.72 -36.73
CA SER A 26 27.62 5.01 -35.83
C SER A 26 27.49 4.20 -34.53
N VAL A 27 28.60 4.01 -33.82
CA VAL A 27 28.62 3.30 -32.53
C VAL A 27 27.70 3.96 -31.50
N ILE A 28 27.64 5.30 -31.48
CA ILE A 28 26.79 6.07 -30.56
C ILE A 28 25.30 5.82 -30.86
N GLU A 29 24.90 5.84 -32.13
CA GLU A 29 23.52 5.54 -32.54
C GLU A 29 23.15 4.09 -32.23
N LEU A 30 24.05 3.13 -32.52
CA LEU A 30 23.80 1.73 -32.24
C LEU A 30 23.69 1.44 -30.73
N GLN A 31 24.55 2.04 -29.90
CA GLN A 31 24.43 1.95 -28.44
C GLN A 31 23.09 2.49 -27.95
N GLN A 32 22.60 3.62 -28.47
CA GLN A 32 21.28 4.17 -28.13
C GLN A 32 20.12 3.26 -28.54
N ILE A 33 20.20 2.65 -29.73
CA ILE A 33 19.21 1.69 -30.23
C ILE A 33 19.22 0.43 -29.35
N LEU A 34 20.39 -0.16 -29.10
CA LEU A 34 20.54 -1.38 -28.32
C LEU A 34 20.09 -1.18 -26.87
N PHE A 35 20.41 -0.04 -26.24
CA PHE A 35 19.93 0.29 -24.89
C PHE A 35 18.39 0.26 -24.78
N GLN A 36 17.68 0.64 -25.84
CA GLN A 36 16.21 0.62 -25.88
C GLN A 36 15.63 -0.74 -26.33
N LYS A 37 16.32 -1.46 -27.21
CA LYS A 37 15.77 -2.63 -27.94
C LYS A 37 16.34 -3.98 -27.51
N SER A 38 17.58 -4.03 -27.02
CA SER A 38 18.30 -5.25 -26.60
C SER A 38 19.12 -5.05 -25.32
N PRO A 39 18.53 -5.29 -24.14
CA PRO A 39 19.28 -5.32 -22.87
C PRO A 39 20.35 -6.41 -22.82
N VAL A 40 20.18 -7.50 -23.59
CA VAL A 40 21.15 -8.60 -23.68
C VAL A 40 22.49 -8.13 -24.24
N ILE A 41 22.49 -7.46 -25.39
CA ILE A 41 23.72 -6.92 -25.97
C ILE A 41 24.27 -5.78 -25.11
N THR A 42 23.39 -4.89 -24.64
CA THR A 42 23.76 -3.70 -23.86
C THR A 42 24.49 -4.02 -22.55
N ASN A 43 24.14 -5.12 -21.88
CA ASN A 43 24.80 -5.57 -20.64
C ASN A 43 25.81 -6.71 -20.89
N GLY A 44 26.07 -7.06 -22.14
CA GLY A 44 26.95 -8.16 -22.56
C GLY A 44 28.28 -7.73 -23.17
N ILE A 45 28.44 -6.43 -23.46
CA ILE A 45 29.64 -5.81 -24.02
C ILE A 45 30.09 -4.72 -23.04
N GLU A 46 31.37 -4.72 -22.68
CA GLU A 46 31.96 -3.64 -21.89
C GLU A 46 32.09 -2.38 -22.76
N ASN A 47 31.79 -1.19 -22.21
CA ASN A 47 31.84 0.07 -22.99
C ASN A 47 33.28 0.40 -23.41
N PRO A 48 33.67 0.26 -24.69
CA PRO A 48 35.05 0.49 -25.12
C PRO A 48 35.28 1.98 -25.41
N SER A 49 36.54 2.40 -25.32
CA SER A 49 36.98 3.76 -25.63
C SER A 49 37.23 4.00 -27.13
N ASP A 50 37.05 2.99 -27.98
CA ASP A 50 37.34 3.01 -29.41
C ASP A 50 36.23 2.36 -30.26
N ASN A 51 36.06 2.82 -31.50
CA ASN A 51 35.04 2.39 -32.44
C ASN A 51 35.27 0.98 -32.99
N ASP A 52 36.49 0.65 -33.42
CA ASP A 52 36.75 -0.64 -34.07
C ASP A 52 36.74 -1.75 -33.01
N THR A 53 37.31 -1.49 -31.84
CA THR A 53 37.19 -2.33 -30.64
C THR A 53 35.73 -2.68 -30.31
N TYR A 54 34.80 -1.70 -30.40
CA TYR A 54 33.37 -1.96 -30.18
C TYR A 54 32.74 -2.91 -31.20
N TRP A 55 33.10 -2.78 -32.48
CA TRP A 55 32.58 -3.67 -33.53
C TRP A 55 33.12 -5.09 -33.40
N ASP A 56 34.39 -5.23 -33.05
CA ASP A 56 35.05 -6.50 -32.75
C ASP A 56 34.40 -7.20 -31.56
N ASP A 57 34.16 -6.50 -30.45
CA ASP A 57 33.57 -7.10 -29.24
C ASP A 57 32.08 -7.39 -29.40
N LEU A 58 31.34 -6.55 -30.14
CA LEU A 58 30.00 -6.86 -30.60
C LEU A 58 29.96 -8.12 -31.47
N HIS A 59 30.92 -8.29 -32.39
CA HIS A 59 30.99 -9.48 -33.23
C HIS A 59 31.26 -10.75 -32.41
N LYS A 60 32.26 -10.74 -31.53
CA LYS A 60 32.57 -11.84 -30.59
C LYS A 60 31.37 -12.19 -29.72
N PHE A 61 30.67 -11.19 -29.18
CA PHE A 61 29.47 -11.39 -28.35
C PHE A 61 28.34 -12.06 -29.15
N ILE A 62 28.09 -11.60 -30.38
CA ILE A 62 27.04 -12.16 -31.24
C ILE A 62 27.37 -13.58 -31.72
N MET A 63 28.63 -13.90 -32.02
CA MET A 63 29.07 -15.28 -32.29
C MET A 63 28.79 -16.20 -31.10
N LYS A 64 29.12 -15.76 -29.88
CA LYS A 64 28.87 -16.50 -28.63
C LYS A 64 27.38 -16.65 -28.32
N LEU A 65 26.57 -15.61 -28.57
CA LEU A 65 25.12 -15.62 -28.36
C LEU A 65 24.40 -16.50 -29.38
N ALA A 66 24.87 -16.52 -30.63
CA ALA A 66 24.33 -17.36 -31.70
C ALA A 66 24.78 -18.83 -31.62
N ASP A 67 25.96 -19.08 -31.06
CA ASP A 67 26.70 -20.36 -31.14
C ASP A 67 27.08 -20.68 -32.59
N ASP A 68 27.52 -19.65 -33.31
CA ASP A 68 27.82 -19.70 -34.75
C ASP A 68 29.11 -18.90 -35.03
N GLN A 69 30.15 -19.62 -35.48
CA GLN A 69 31.45 -19.04 -35.83
C GLN A 69 31.48 -18.47 -37.27
N SER A 70 30.43 -18.66 -38.07
CA SER A 70 30.36 -18.24 -39.48
C SER A 70 29.78 -16.84 -39.70
N ILE A 71 29.40 -16.15 -38.62
CA ILE A 71 28.82 -14.80 -38.69
C ILE A 71 29.83 -13.81 -39.26
N SER A 72 29.44 -13.06 -40.29
CA SER A 72 30.27 -12.04 -40.93
C SER A 72 30.62 -10.87 -40.01
N HIS A 73 31.83 -10.31 -40.15
CA HIS A 73 32.25 -9.17 -39.33
C HIS A 73 31.46 -7.90 -39.71
N PRO A 74 30.90 -7.13 -38.76
CA PRO A 74 30.07 -5.96 -39.07
C PRO A 74 30.83 -4.82 -39.76
N ILE A 75 32.16 -4.82 -39.73
CA ILE A 75 32.99 -3.87 -40.50
C ILE A 75 33.10 -4.29 -41.98
N SER A 76 33.19 -5.59 -42.29
CA SER A 76 33.42 -6.07 -43.67
C SER A 76 32.15 -6.44 -44.43
N ASP A 77 31.14 -7.00 -43.75
CA ASP A 77 29.79 -7.21 -44.31
C ASP A 77 28.71 -7.04 -43.23
N PHE A 78 28.30 -5.78 -43.04
CA PHE A 78 27.18 -5.40 -42.18
C PHE A 78 25.84 -6.04 -42.61
N THR A 79 25.68 -6.33 -43.91
CA THR A 79 24.44 -6.86 -44.51
C THR A 79 24.21 -8.31 -44.10
N SER A 80 25.25 -9.13 -44.14
CA SER A 80 25.22 -10.51 -43.64
C SER A 80 25.22 -10.56 -42.11
N PHE A 81 25.88 -9.62 -41.42
CA PHE A 81 25.79 -9.48 -39.97
C PHE A 81 24.35 -9.21 -39.50
N VAL A 82 23.64 -8.25 -40.10
CA VAL A 82 22.20 -8.00 -39.84
C VAL A 82 21.34 -9.23 -40.16
N SER A 83 21.65 -9.94 -41.25
CA SER A 83 20.97 -11.20 -41.59
C SER A 83 21.13 -12.27 -40.51
N SER A 84 22.25 -12.31 -39.78
CA SER A 84 22.46 -13.22 -38.65
C SER A 84 21.87 -12.70 -37.33
N LEU A 85 21.87 -11.39 -37.07
CA LEU A 85 21.14 -10.80 -35.94
C LEU A 85 19.63 -11.12 -35.99
N HIS A 86 19.02 -11.07 -37.18
CA HIS A 86 17.61 -11.41 -37.34
C HIS A 86 17.28 -12.85 -36.92
N LYS A 87 18.15 -13.82 -37.23
CA LYS A 87 17.99 -15.23 -36.83
C LYS A 87 17.94 -15.44 -35.32
N ILE A 88 18.62 -14.58 -34.54
CA ILE A 88 18.68 -14.64 -33.08
C ILE A 88 17.83 -13.56 -32.40
N SER A 89 16.89 -12.94 -33.13
CA SER A 89 16.10 -11.80 -32.67
C SER A 89 15.36 -12.02 -31.35
N SER A 90 14.90 -13.24 -31.02
CA SER A 90 14.31 -13.57 -29.72
C SER A 90 15.31 -13.57 -28.56
N LEU A 91 16.59 -13.87 -28.83
CA LEU A 91 17.69 -13.81 -27.86
C LEU A 91 18.20 -12.39 -27.64
N LEU A 92 17.84 -11.42 -28.49
CA LEU A 92 18.20 -10.01 -28.29
C LEU A 92 17.33 -9.36 -27.22
N LYS A 93 16.07 -9.79 -27.07
CA LYS A 93 15.16 -9.35 -26.02
C LYS A 93 14.37 -10.54 -25.47
N ILE A 94 14.88 -11.08 -24.36
CA ILE A 94 14.31 -12.23 -23.66
C ILE A 94 12.88 -11.93 -23.19
N THR A 95 11.95 -12.82 -23.52
CA THR A 95 10.51 -12.71 -23.16
C THR A 95 9.91 -14.01 -22.65
N ASN A 96 10.69 -15.11 -22.61
CA ASN A 96 10.25 -16.43 -22.18
C ASN A 96 11.38 -17.21 -21.50
N VAL A 97 11.00 -18.23 -20.73
CA VAL A 97 11.92 -19.02 -19.89
C VAL A 97 12.93 -19.82 -20.72
N LYS A 98 12.52 -20.37 -21.86
CA LYS A 98 13.38 -21.21 -22.71
C LYS A 98 14.57 -20.43 -23.27
N ASP A 99 14.30 -19.25 -23.82
CA ASP A 99 15.32 -18.38 -24.41
C ASP A 99 16.26 -17.82 -23.34
N ALA A 100 15.75 -17.56 -22.14
CA ALA A 100 16.57 -17.16 -20.99
C ALA A 100 17.52 -18.27 -20.50
N ILE A 101 17.07 -19.54 -20.49
CA ILE A 101 17.94 -20.68 -20.15
C ILE A 101 19.00 -20.90 -21.23
N LEU A 102 18.65 -20.72 -22.51
CA LEU A 102 19.60 -20.78 -23.62
C LEU A 102 20.65 -19.65 -23.52
N LEU A 103 20.21 -18.44 -23.18
CA LEU A 103 21.09 -17.30 -22.90
C LEU A 103 22.09 -17.62 -21.77
N ALA A 104 21.60 -18.13 -20.63
CA ALA A 104 22.44 -18.50 -19.50
C ALA A 104 23.49 -19.56 -19.89
N LYS A 105 23.07 -20.62 -20.59
CA LYS A 105 23.97 -21.69 -21.03
C LYS A 105 25.04 -21.24 -22.03
N ARG A 106 24.74 -20.24 -22.88
CA ARG A 106 25.68 -19.72 -23.88
C ARG A 106 26.62 -18.65 -23.32
N LEU A 107 26.13 -17.76 -22.46
CA LEU A 107 26.91 -16.60 -22.02
C LEU A 107 27.66 -16.79 -20.70
N CYS A 108 27.18 -17.63 -19.78
CA CYS A 108 27.83 -17.83 -18.49
C CYS A 108 29.28 -18.33 -18.65
N PRO A 109 30.26 -17.79 -17.90
CA PRO A 109 31.60 -18.36 -17.80
C PRO A 109 31.59 -19.77 -17.16
N LYS A 110 32.66 -20.55 -17.39
CA LYS A 110 32.83 -21.90 -16.83
C LYS A 110 32.88 -21.91 -15.29
N GLU A 111 33.45 -20.86 -14.71
CA GLU A 111 33.31 -20.51 -13.30
C GLU A 111 32.27 -19.39 -13.25
N PRO A 112 31.00 -19.64 -12.85
CA PRO A 112 29.92 -18.67 -13.01
C PRO A 112 30.14 -17.33 -12.28
N ALA A 113 30.98 -17.33 -11.23
CA ALA A 113 31.28 -16.18 -10.38
C ALA A 113 29.97 -15.49 -9.92
N ASP A 114 29.76 -14.23 -10.32
CA ASP A 114 28.55 -13.46 -10.01
C ASP A 114 27.64 -13.26 -11.23
N PHE A 115 27.77 -14.07 -12.30
CA PHE A 115 27.05 -13.91 -13.57
C PHE A 115 25.53 -13.79 -13.38
N PHE A 116 24.91 -14.66 -12.58
CA PHE A 116 23.47 -14.59 -12.33
C PHE A 116 23.01 -13.32 -11.58
N PHE A 117 23.91 -12.59 -10.91
CA PHE A 117 23.59 -11.40 -10.11
C PHE A 117 23.98 -10.09 -10.80
N ASN A 118 25.18 -10.02 -11.38
CA ASN A 118 25.74 -8.80 -11.96
C ASN A 118 25.44 -8.64 -13.45
N THR A 119 25.04 -9.70 -14.15
CA THR A 119 24.91 -9.69 -15.62
C THR A 119 23.54 -10.20 -16.07
N PHE A 120 23.14 -11.41 -15.67
CA PHE A 120 21.94 -12.07 -16.17
C PHE A 120 20.65 -11.30 -15.88
N LEU A 121 20.50 -10.75 -14.67
CA LEU A 121 19.33 -9.96 -14.27
C LEU A 121 19.11 -8.74 -15.20
N PHE A 122 20.19 -8.06 -15.58
CA PHE A 122 20.13 -6.90 -16.47
C PHE A 122 19.93 -7.31 -17.93
N MET A 123 20.55 -8.41 -18.38
CA MET A 123 20.31 -8.98 -19.71
C MET A 123 18.85 -9.40 -19.93
N VAL A 124 18.20 -10.01 -18.93
CA VAL A 124 16.78 -10.37 -19.00
C VAL A 124 15.88 -9.15 -18.85
N SER A 125 16.23 -8.18 -17.99
CA SER A 125 15.49 -6.93 -17.73
C SER A 125 14.03 -7.06 -17.26
N ASP A 126 13.55 -8.29 -17.02
CA ASP A 126 12.30 -8.60 -16.34
C ASP A 126 12.63 -9.42 -15.07
N PRO A 127 12.47 -8.84 -13.86
CA PRO A 127 12.76 -9.53 -12.60
C PRO A 127 11.87 -10.75 -12.31
N LEU A 128 10.62 -10.76 -12.78
CA LEU A 128 9.73 -11.91 -12.63
C LEU A 128 10.20 -13.04 -13.55
N LEU A 129 10.50 -12.73 -14.81
CA LEU A 129 11.03 -13.73 -15.74
C LEU A 129 12.37 -14.29 -15.27
N ALA A 130 13.29 -13.45 -14.78
CA ALA A 130 14.59 -13.90 -14.29
C ALA A 130 14.47 -14.83 -13.07
N ILE A 131 13.63 -14.51 -12.08
CA ILE A 131 13.36 -15.40 -10.94
C ILE A 131 12.66 -16.69 -11.38
N ASN A 132 11.70 -16.62 -12.30
CA ASN A 132 11.04 -17.83 -12.84
C ASN A 132 12.05 -18.76 -13.54
N VAL A 133 13.05 -18.18 -14.22
CA VAL A 133 14.13 -18.93 -14.87
C VAL A 133 15.07 -19.57 -13.85
N MET A 134 15.55 -18.81 -12.86
CA MET A 134 16.41 -19.36 -11.81
C MET A 134 15.67 -20.46 -11.00
N PHE A 135 14.39 -20.26 -10.69
CA PHE A 135 13.55 -21.26 -10.03
C PHE A 135 13.38 -22.54 -10.87
N TYR A 136 13.08 -22.40 -12.17
CA TYR A 136 12.97 -23.54 -13.08
C TYR A 136 14.31 -24.29 -13.21
N MET A 137 15.42 -23.56 -13.36
CA MET A 137 16.75 -24.16 -13.40
C MET A 137 17.11 -24.85 -12.09
N ASN A 138 16.67 -24.32 -10.95
CA ASN A 138 16.87 -24.94 -9.64
C ASN A 138 16.09 -26.26 -9.49
N ALA A 139 14.79 -26.26 -9.85
CA ALA A 139 13.93 -27.44 -9.76
C ALA A 139 14.44 -28.58 -10.66
N GLU A 140 14.78 -28.26 -11.91
CA GLU A 140 15.27 -29.21 -12.92
C GLU A 140 16.79 -29.47 -12.82
N ASN A 141 17.48 -28.91 -11.82
CA ASN A 141 18.94 -29.01 -11.59
C ASN A 141 19.81 -28.61 -12.82
N ILE A 142 19.35 -27.63 -13.60
CA ILE A 142 19.97 -27.21 -14.87
C ILE A 142 21.18 -26.30 -14.65
N GLU A 143 22.35 -26.74 -15.12
CA GLU A 143 23.53 -25.89 -15.24
C GLU A 143 23.35 -24.75 -16.26
N PRO A 144 23.95 -23.55 -16.04
CA PRO A 144 24.98 -23.25 -15.03
C PRO A 144 24.46 -22.75 -13.65
N TRP A 145 23.14 -22.79 -13.39
CA TRP A 145 22.60 -22.28 -12.12
C TRP A 145 23.02 -23.12 -10.92
N THR A 146 22.91 -24.46 -11.04
CA THR A 146 23.16 -25.42 -9.97
C THR A 146 24.58 -25.31 -9.41
N SER A 147 25.59 -25.14 -10.27
CA SER A 147 26.98 -24.90 -9.86
C SER A 147 27.21 -23.51 -9.28
N GLN A 148 26.56 -22.45 -9.76
CA GLN A 148 26.72 -21.12 -9.14
C GLN A 148 26.12 -21.07 -7.73
N ILE A 149 24.88 -21.53 -7.53
CA ILE A 149 24.19 -21.34 -6.23
C ILE A 149 24.77 -22.20 -5.10
N ARG A 150 25.47 -23.29 -5.43
CA ARG A 150 26.21 -24.14 -4.49
C ARG A 150 27.63 -23.64 -4.18
N TYR A 151 28.10 -22.60 -4.85
CA TYR A 151 29.40 -21.99 -4.54
C TYR A 151 29.30 -21.12 -3.27
N PRO A 152 30.25 -21.19 -2.32
CA PRO A 152 30.17 -20.47 -1.04
C PRO A 152 29.89 -18.98 -1.19
N GLY A 153 28.95 -18.45 -0.41
CA GLY A 153 28.54 -17.04 -0.45
C GLY A 153 27.52 -16.68 -1.54
N GLN A 154 27.28 -17.54 -2.54
CA GLN A 154 26.33 -17.22 -3.62
C GLN A 154 24.87 -17.40 -3.18
N PHE A 155 24.59 -18.31 -2.25
CA PHE A 155 23.27 -18.38 -1.60
C PHE A 155 23.00 -17.11 -0.77
N GLU A 156 23.96 -16.65 0.03
CA GLU A 156 23.83 -15.43 0.83
C GLU A 156 23.59 -14.20 -0.05
N LYS A 157 24.31 -14.08 -1.19
CA LYS A 157 24.06 -13.04 -2.21
C LYS A 157 22.65 -13.10 -2.80
N PHE A 158 22.18 -14.28 -3.20
CA PHE A 158 20.80 -14.47 -3.68
C PHE A 158 19.78 -14.06 -2.61
N PHE A 159 20.02 -14.50 -1.37
CA PHE A 159 19.12 -14.23 -0.25
C PHE A 159 19.00 -12.74 0.03
N ASP A 160 20.12 -12.03 0.26
CA ASP A 160 20.08 -10.63 0.65
C ASP A 160 19.53 -9.73 -0.47
N LEU A 161 19.77 -10.08 -1.74
CA LEU A 161 19.20 -9.40 -2.90
C LEU A 161 17.66 -9.53 -2.97
N PHE A 162 17.11 -10.72 -2.69
CA PHE A 162 15.69 -11.00 -2.96
C PHE A 162 14.77 -11.11 -1.72
N VAL A 163 15.29 -11.34 -0.52
CA VAL A 163 14.47 -11.50 0.70
C VAL A 163 13.61 -10.26 1.01
N THR A 164 14.05 -9.09 0.58
CA THR A 164 13.33 -7.80 0.72
C THR A 164 11.95 -7.82 0.06
N TYR A 165 11.80 -8.47 -1.09
CA TYR A 165 10.54 -8.55 -1.84
C TYR A 165 9.45 -9.38 -1.12
N LEU A 166 9.83 -10.25 -0.19
CA LEU A 166 8.90 -11.02 0.65
C LEU A 166 8.19 -10.17 1.73
N GLN A 167 8.55 -8.89 1.92
CA GLN A 167 7.83 -8.01 2.84
C GLN A 167 6.42 -7.68 2.32
N PRO A 168 5.38 -7.66 3.18
CA PRO A 168 4.03 -7.27 2.77
C PRO A 168 3.95 -5.77 2.44
N THR A 169 3.80 -5.46 1.16
CA THR A 169 3.62 -4.09 0.65
C THR A 169 2.20 -3.60 0.95
N GLY A 170 2.06 -2.44 1.60
CA GLY A 170 0.76 -1.84 1.94
C GLY A 170 -0.07 -1.29 0.76
N SER A 171 0.37 -1.53 -0.47
CA SER A 171 -0.38 -1.29 -1.71
C SER A 171 -1.44 -2.39 -1.94
N GLN A 172 -2.31 -2.18 -2.94
CA GLN A 172 -3.36 -3.15 -3.27
C GLN A 172 -2.74 -4.41 -3.90
N TYR A 173 -3.38 -5.57 -3.67
CA TYR A 173 -2.96 -6.86 -4.22
C TYR A 173 -2.93 -6.82 -5.75
N ASP A 174 -1.73 -6.93 -6.31
CA ASP A 174 -1.51 -7.33 -7.70
C ASP A 174 -1.23 -8.83 -7.70
N ASP A 175 -2.05 -9.60 -8.39
CA ASP A 175 -1.95 -11.06 -8.42
C ASP A 175 -0.64 -11.53 -9.08
N ASN A 176 -0.06 -10.75 -10.01
CA ASN A 176 1.26 -11.03 -10.58
C ASN A 176 2.36 -10.91 -9.52
N TYR A 177 2.26 -9.93 -8.64
CA TYR A 177 3.20 -9.72 -7.53
C TYR A 177 2.98 -10.70 -6.37
N ILE A 178 1.80 -11.31 -6.26
CA ILE A 178 1.58 -12.48 -5.41
C ILE A 178 2.27 -13.71 -6.00
N GLN A 179 2.11 -13.98 -7.31
CA GLN A 179 2.78 -15.11 -7.98
C GLN A 179 4.31 -15.00 -7.90
N PHE A 180 4.87 -13.81 -8.16
CA PHE A 180 6.29 -13.52 -7.95
C PHE A 180 6.77 -13.91 -6.55
N ARG A 181 6.04 -13.48 -5.50
CA ARG A 181 6.36 -13.85 -4.11
C ARG A 181 6.21 -15.33 -3.81
N ILE A 182 5.25 -16.03 -4.42
CA ILE A 182 5.08 -17.49 -4.25
C ILE A 182 6.32 -18.20 -4.80
N ILE A 183 6.69 -17.93 -6.05
CA ILE A 183 7.81 -18.58 -6.74
C ILE A 183 9.12 -18.26 -6.02
N LEU A 184 9.36 -17.00 -5.66
CA LEU A 184 10.53 -16.59 -4.89
C LEU A 184 10.57 -17.23 -3.48
N SER A 185 9.42 -17.40 -2.82
CA SER A 185 9.36 -18.05 -1.50
C SER A 185 9.68 -19.54 -1.58
N ASP A 186 9.16 -20.26 -2.58
CA ASP A 186 9.46 -21.68 -2.76
C ASP A 186 10.91 -21.87 -3.21
N MET A 187 11.45 -20.96 -4.01
CA MET A 187 12.87 -20.92 -4.35
C MET A 187 13.74 -20.75 -3.09
N ILE A 188 13.51 -19.71 -2.29
CA ILE A 188 14.27 -19.46 -1.05
C ILE A 188 14.15 -20.64 -0.08
N VAL A 189 12.94 -21.17 0.17
CA VAL A 189 12.75 -22.31 1.08
C VAL A 189 13.37 -23.60 0.53
N SER A 190 13.32 -23.83 -0.79
CA SER A 190 13.97 -25.00 -1.39
C SER A 190 15.50 -24.93 -1.34
N LEU A 191 16.08 -23.73 -1.46
CA LEU A 191 17.52 -23.52 -1.27
C LEU A 191 17.93 -23.68 0.20
N LEU A 192 17.19 -23.07 1.15
CA LEU A 192 17.45 -23.20 2.58
C LEU A 192 17.43 -24.66 3.07
N CYS A 193 16.56 -25.48 2.47
CA CYS A 193 16.39 -26.89 2.79
C CYS A 193 17.26 -27.85 1.95
N ASP A 194 18.03 -27.38 0.96
CA ASP A 194 18.94 -28.24 0.19
C ASP A 194 20.16 -28.60 1.07
N PRO A 195 20.41 -29.88 1.41
CA PRO A 195 21.60 -30.28 2.15
C PRO A 195 22.90 -30.09 1.36
N ASN A 196 22.83 -29.87 0.04
CA ASN A 196 23.99 -29.62 -0.83
C ASN A 196 24.39 -28.13 -0.90
N ILE A 197 23.69 -27.24 -0.18
CA ILE A 197 24.05 -25.82 -0.06
C ILE A 197 24.53 -25.57 1.37
N ASP A 198 25.83 -25.33 1.50
CA ASP A 198 26.46 -24.87 2.72
C ASP A 198 26.55 -23.33 2.72
N PHE A 199 26.19 -22.72 3.85
CA PHE A 199 26.09 -21.27 4.01
C PHE A 199 26.17 -20.87 5.48
N LEU A 200 26.74 -19.70 5.75
CA LEU A 200 26.93 -19.22 7.12
C LEU A 200 25.59 -18.79 7.74
N MET A 201 25.50 -18.75 9.07
CA MET A 201 24.35 -18.21 9.81
C MET A 201 22.99 -18.83 9.42
N LYS A 202 22.97 -20.13 9.10
CA LYS A 202 21.81 -20.89 8.58
C LYS A 202 20.50 -20.66 9.36
N GLU A 203 20.60 -20.66 10.69
CA GLU A 203 19.52 -20.40 11.65
C GLU A 203 18.83 -19.05 11.39
N ARG A 204 19.63 -17.97 11.33
CA ARG A 204 19.16 -16.58 11.10
C ARG A 204 18.49 -16.41 9.74
N TYR A 205 18.95 -17.12 8.71
CA TYR A 205 18.33 -17.10 7.38
C TYR A 205 16.97 -17.85 7.38
N ILE A 206 16.86 -18.94 8.14
CA ILE A 206 15.59 -19.64 8.37
C ILE A 206 14.61 -18.75 9.13
N GLU A 207 15.00 -18.15 10.26
CA GLU A 207 14.16 -17.23 11.06
C GLU A 207 13.62 -16.05 10.24
N ASN A 208 14.52 -15.35 9.52
CA ASN A 208 14.20 -14.19 8.71
C ASN A 208 13.20 -14.53 7.58
N THR A 209 13.29 -15.74 7.05
CA THR A 209 12.33 -16.29 6.07
C THR A 209 11.01 -16.65 6.74
N PHE A 210 11.05 -17.38 7.84
CA PHE A 210 9.89 -17.82 8.63
C PHE A 210 8.99 -16.63 9.02
N VAL A 211 9.58 -15.57 9.59
CA VAL A 211 8.88 -14.32 9.96
C VAL A 211 8.24 -13.65 8.74
N ARG A 212 8.88 -13.63 7.58
CA ARG A 212 8.31 -13.04 6.35
C ARG A 212 7.16 -13.89 5.80
N LEU A 213 7.30 -15.21 5.79
CA LEU A 213 6.24 -16.10 5.36
C LEU A 213 5.01 -16.03 6.27
N LEU A 214 5.18 -15.95 7.61
CA LEU A 214 4.07 -15.75 8.57
C LEU A 214 3.28 -14.47 8.27
N ASN A 215 3.98 -13.39 7.92
CA ASN A 215 3.36 -12.15 7.46
C ASN A 215 2.62 -12.36 6.13
N LEU A 216 3.21 -13.04 5.15
CA LEU A 216 2.54 -13.33 3.87
C LEU A 216 1.29 -14.21 4.05
N VAL A 217 1.31 -15.22 4.92
CA VAL A 217 0.12 -16.00 5.31
C VAL A 217 -0.97 -15.07 5.87
N SER A 218 -0.61 -14.21 6.82
CA SER A 218 -1.55 -13.28 7.47
C SER A 218 -2.26 -12.37 6.45
N TYR A 219 -1.52 -11.77 5.52
CA TYR A 219 -2.03 -10.72 4.64
C TYR A 219 -2.58 -11.18 3.27
N THR A 220 -2.29 -12.38 2.77
CA THR A 220 -2.65 -12.77 1.37
C THR A 220 -4.07 -13.36 1.18
N THR A 221 -4.48 -13.55 -0.08
CA THR A 221 -5.71 -14.26 -0.50
C THR A 221 -5.73 -15.72 -0.02
N SER A 222 -6.88 -16.40 -0.08
CA SER A 222 -7.04 -17.74 0.53
C SER A 222 -6.07 -18.79 -0.03
N ASP A 223 -5.88 -18.80 -1.34
CA ASP A 223 -5.16 -19.88 -2.02
C ASP A 223 -3.64 -19.68 -1.88
N ALA A 224 -3.16 -18.46 -2.13
CA ALA A 224 -1.78 -18.06 -1.88
C ALA A 224 -1.36 -18.28 -0.41
N ASN A 225 -2.24 -17.95 0.54
CA ASN A 225 -2.04 -18.20 1.97
C ASN A 225 -1.79 -19.67 2.30
N THR A 226 -2.45 -20.62 1.62
CA THR A 226 -2.20 -22.05 1.80
C THR A 226 -0.85 -22.48 1.20
N VAL A 227 -0.41 -21.87 0.08
CA VAL A 227 0.93 -22.10 -0.45
C VAL A 227 2.01 -21.60 0.51
N PHE A 228 1.91 -20.36 1.01
CA PHE A 228 2.85 -19.86 2.01
C PHE A 228 2.82 -20.69 3.30
N CYS A 229 1.67 -21.19 3.74
CA CYS A 229 1.56 -22.09 4.89
C CYS A 229 2.30 -23.42 4.67
N ARG A 230 2.25 -24.01 3.47
CA ARG A 230 3.04 -25.20 3.11
C ARG A 230 4.54 -24.94 3.18
N LEU A 231 4.99 -23.77 2.70
CA LEU A 231 6.39 -23.39 2.73
C LEU A 231 6.91 -23.17 4.16
N ILE A 232 6.09 -22.59 5.04
CA ILE A 232 6.41 -22.49 6.48
C ILE A 232 6.55 -23.88 7.11
N ILE A 233 5.63 -24.80 6.82
CA ILE A 233 5.66 -26.17 7.34
C ILE A 233 6.92 -26.91 6.86
N LYS A 234 7.26 -26.82 5.56
CA LYS A 234 8.50 -27.38 4.98
C LYS A 234 9.76 -26.80 5.67
N LEU A 235 9.80 -25.49 5.86
CA LEU A 235 10.91 -24.79 6.49
C LEU A 235 11.06 -25.15 7.99
N PHE A 236 9.94 -25.34 8.69
CA PHE A 236 9.92 -25.73 10.10
C PHE A 236 10.26 -27.22 10.30
N ASP A 237 9.76 -28.14 9.46
CA ASP A 237 10.18 -29.55 9.47
C ASP A 237 11.70 -29.66 9.29
N TYR A 238 12.29 -28.82 8.43
CA TYR A 238 13.74 -28.72 8.27
C TYR A 238 14.44 -28.10 9.50
N TYR A 239 13.89 -27.03 10.08
CA TYR A 239 14.42 -26.41 11.30
C TYR A 239 14.48 -27.41 12.46
N VAL A 240 13.42 -28.18 12.71
CA VAL A 240 13.37 -29.24 13.74
C VAL A 240 14.35 -30.38 13.43
N THR A 241 14.58 -30.69 12.15
CA THR A 241 15.54 -31.73 11.74
C THR A 241 16.99 -31.36 12.09
N ILE A 242 17.34 -30.06 12.07
CA ILE A 242 18.70 -29.58 12.38
C ILE A 242 18.88 -29.09 13.84
N HIS A 243 17.82 -28.64 14.52
CA HIS A 243 17.84 -28.20 15.92
C HIS A 243 17.29 -29.27 16.87
N THR A 244 18.16 -29.98 17.58
CA THR A 244 17.78 -31.13 18.42
C THR A 244 17.42 -30.79 19.88
N ARG A 245 17.43 -29.50 20.30
CA ARG A 245 17.50 -29.14 21.74
C ARG A 245 16.79 -27.87 22.24
N ILE A 246 15.84 -27.26 21.52
CA ILE A 246 15.14 -26.06 22.04
C ILE A 246 13.61 -26.23 21.94
N GLU A 247 13.00 -26.71 23.03
CA GLU A 247 11.57 -27.02 23.11
C GLU A 247 10.70 -25.74 23.15
N ASP A 248 11.10 -24.71 23.89
CA ASP A 248 10.35 -23.45 24.00
C ASP A 248 10.22 -22.72 22.66
N ASP A 249 11.32 -22.59 21.90
CA ASP A 249 11.30 -21.92 20.59
C ASP A 249 10.46 -22.69 19.56
N ILE A 250 10.50 -24.03 19.60
CA ILE A 250 9.62 -24.91 18.82
C ILE A 250 8.15 -24.58 19.10
N LEU A 251 7.75 -24.45 20.37
CA LEU A 251 6.37 -24.11 20.75
C LEU A 251 5.98 -22.69 20.30
N VAL A 252 6.86 -21.70 20.47
CA VAL A 252 6.63 -20.31 20.04
C VAL A 252 6.50 -20.22 18.50
N MET A 253 7.32 -20.96 17.76
CA MET A 253 7.22 -21.06 16.30
C MET A 253 5.87 -21.67 15.90
N ILE A 254 5.49 -22.85 16.43
CA ILE A 254 4.22 -23.52 16.09
C ILE A 254 3.01 -22.63 16.42
N GLN A 255 3.01 -21.97 17.59
CA GLN A 255 1.96 -21.02 17.97
C GLN A 255 1.90 -19.82 17.00
N SER A 256 3.04 -19.39 16.47
CA SER A 256 3.11 -18.33 15.45
C SER A 256 2.49 -18.77 14.12
N ILE A 257 2.74 -20.01 13.66
CA ILE A 257 2.07 -20.58 12.46
C ILE A 257 0.55 -20.61 12.68
N TYR A 258 0.11 -21.09 13.84
CA TYR A 258 -1.32 -21.24 14.15
C TYR A 258 -2.06 -19.90 14.23
N THR A 259 -1.46 -18.90 14.90
CA THR A 259 -2.05 -17.57 15.06
C THR A 259 -2.03 -16.73 13.79
N SER A 260 -1.03 -16.94 12.91
CA SER A 260 -0.97 -16.31 11.59
C SER A 260 -1.99 -16.87 10.59
N SER A 261 -2.51 -18.08 10.82
CA SER A 261 -3.52 -18.75 10.01
C SER A 261 -4.96 -18.38 10.43
N PRO A 262 -5.70 -17.55 9.66
CA PRO A 262 -7.02 -17.08 10.09
C PRO A 262 -8.08 -18.21 10.06
N PRO A 263 -8.97 -18.34 11.05
CA PRO A 263 -9.91 -19.47 11.17
C PRO A 263 -10.96 -19.62 10.06
N SER A 264 -11.00 -18.70 9.09
CA SER A 264 -11.86 -18.73 7.91
C SER A 264 -11.11 -19.06 6.61
N LYS A 265 -9.84 -19.47 6.68
CA LYS A 265 -9.02 -19.90 5.53
C LYS A 265 -8.61 -21.37 5.67
N SER A 266 -8.41 -22.04 4.53
CA SER A 266 -8.00 -23.45 4.47
C SER A 266 -6.67 -23.75 5.17
N SER A 267 -5.77 -22.75 5.30
CA SER A 267 -4.52 -22.90 6.06
C SER A 267 -4.75 -23.23 7.53
N ARG A 268 -5.84 -22.78 8.15
CA ARG A 268 -6.14 -23.13 9.56
C ARG A 268 -6.26 -24.63 9.74
N ASN A 269 -7.01 -25.29 8.86
CA ASN A 269 -7.18 -26.73 8.89
C ASN A 269 -5.83 -27.43 8.71
N MET A 270 -5.05 -27.02 7.71
CA MET A 270 -3.69 -27.54 7.46
C MET A 270 -2.75 -27.36 8.66
N THR A 271 -2.73 -26.19 9.30
CA THR A 271 -1.91 -25.99 10.51
C THR A 271 -2.42 -26.85 11.68
N THR A 272 -3.74 -27.04 11.81
CA THR A 272 -4.34 -27.87 12.86
C THR A 272 -4.03 -29.37 12.67
N GLU A 273 -4.14 -29.88 11.44
CA GLU A 273 -3.69 -31.23 11.08
C GLU A 273 -2.20 -31.42 11.34
N TYR A 274 -1.39 -30.43 10.96
CA TYR A 274 0.05 -30.46 11.14
C TYR A 274 0.45 -30.48 12.62
N ILE A 275 -0.15 -29.62 13.46
CA ILE A 275 0.05 -29.62 14.93
C ILE A 275 -0.24 -30.99 15.53
N TYR A 276 -1.33 -31.65 15.13
CA TYR A 276 -1.64 -33.00 15.61
C TYR A 276 -0.65 -34.05 15.09
N SER A 277 -0.16 -33.91 13.86
CA SER A 277 0.90 -34.79 13.34
C SER A 277 2.24 -34.65 14.09
N LEU A 278 2.53 -33.47 14.64
CA LEU A 278 3.70 -33.26 15.51
C LEU A 278 3.58 -34.03 16.84
N CYS A 279 2.37 -34.24 17.37
CA CYS A 279 2.15 -35.15 18.50
C CYS A 279 2.48 -36.59 18.13
N SER A 280 2.03 -37.07 16.96
CA SER A 280 2.32 -38.42 16.48
C SER A 280 3.81 -38.66 16.18
N ARG A 281 4.57 -37.60 15.89
CA ARG A 281 6.03 -37.61 15.72
C ARG A 281 6.81 -37.48 17.03
N GLY A 282 6.14 -37.18 18.15
CA GLY A 282 6.79 -36.89 19.43
C GLY A 282 7.51 -35.53 19.50
N THR A 283 7.26 -34.62 18.53
CA THR A 283 7.88 -33.28 18.48
C THR A 283 7.28 -32.31 19.49
N ILE A 284 6.01 -32.50 19.85
CA ILE A 284 5.33 -31.79 20.94
C ILE A 284 4.40 -32.78 21.68
N THR A 285 4.09 -32.49 22.95
CA THR A 285 3.07 -33.25 23.67
C THR A 285 1.66 -32.93 23.19
N HIS A 286 0.74 -33.86 23.41
CA HIS A 286 -0.70 -33.64 23.26
C HIS A 286 -1.22 -32.46 24.10
N ARG A 287 -0.59 -32.20 25.26
CA ARG A 287 -0.94 -31.10 26.17
C ARG A 287 -0.58 -29.74 25.57
N GLU A 288 0.60 -29.60 24.98
CA GLU A 288 1.01 -28.39 24.27
C GLU A 288 0.18 -28.14 23.01
N ALA A 289 -0.10 -29.19 22.23
CA ALA A 289 -1.02 -29.09 21.11
C ALA A 289 -2.41 -28.59 21.54
N ALA A 290 -2.96 -29.09 22.67
CA ALA A 290 -4.19 -28.56 23.23
C ALA A 290 -4.07 -27.08 23.66
N ILE A 291 -2.95 -26.67 24.29
CA ILE A 291 -2.70 -25.27 24.65
C ILE A 291 -2.67 -24.37 23.41
N ILE A 292 -1.95 -24.77 22.36
CA ILE A 292 -1.84 -24.00 21.11
C ILE A 292 -3.21 -23.93 20.42
N LEU A 293 -3.87 -25.08 20.22
CA LEU A 293 -5.14 -25.14 19.49
C LEU A 293 -6.28 -24.37 20.16
N THR A 294 -6.25 -24.24 21.49
CA THR A 294 -7.27 -23.48 22.25
C THR A 294 -7.13 -21.95 22.09
N VAL A 295 -6.03 -21.43 21.54
CA VAL A 295 -5.81 -19.99 21.32
C VAL A 295 -6.74 -19.40 20.25
N GLY A 296 -7.59 -18.46 20.70
CA GLY A 296 -8.32 -17.54 19.82
C GLY A 296 -9.72 -18.00 19.39
N ASN A 297 -10.08 -17.66 18.14
CA ASN A 297 -11.29 -18.17 17.49
C ASN A 297 -10.96 -19.49 16.80
N MET A 298 -11.83 -20.48 16.88
CA MET A 298 -11.61 -21.79 16.28
C MET A 298 -12.49 -22.04 15.04
N SER A 299 -12.04 -22.96 14.20
CA SER A 299 -12.88 -23.66 13.22
C SER A 299 -13.60 -24.87 13.84
N ILE A 300 -14.56 -25.47 13.14
CA ILE A 300 -15.17 -26.76 13.52
C ILE A 300 -14.13 -27.89 13.42
N PHE A 301 -13.12 -27.74 12.55
CA PHE A 301 -12.03 -28.70 12.40
C PHE A 301 -11.13 -28.71 13.65
N ASP A 302 -10.84 -27.54 14.22
CA ASP A 302 -10.06 -27.38 15.45
C ASP A 302 -10.74 -28.11 16.63
N ILE A 303 -12.09 -28.08 16.71
CA ILE A 303 -12.88 -28.85 17.70
C ILE A 303 -12.65 -30.36 17.53
N LYS A 304 -12.66 -30.85 16.28
CA LYS A 304 -12.51 -32.27 15.95
C LYS A 304 -11.12 -32.79 16.35
N ILE A 305 -10.07 -32.00 16.10
CA ILE A 305 -8.69 -32.35 16.46
C ILE A 305 -8.46 -32.25 17.97
N LEU A 306 -8.98 -31.21 18.65
CA LEU A 306 -8.95 -31.14 20.13
C LEU A 306 -9.61 -32.35 20.79
N TYR A 307 -10.70 -32.86 20.20
CA TYR A 307 -11.34 -34.09 20.69
C TYR A 307 -10.43 -35.32 20.56
N TYR A 308 -9.74 -35.53 19.42
CA TYR A 308 -8.79 -36.64 19.29
C TYR A 308 -7.62 -36.50 20.29
N ILE A 309 -7.01 -35.31 20.39
CA ILE A 309 -5.98 -35.00 21.40
C ILE A 309 -6.45 -35.32 22.84
N GLY A 310 -7.72 -35.07 23.15
CA GLY A 310 -8.33 -35.43 24.43
C GLY A 310 -8.67 -36.92 24.59
N LEU A 311 -8.82 -37.69 23.52
CA LEU A 311 -8.90 -39.15 23.61
C LEU A 311 -7.52 -39.71 23.95
N ASP A 312 -6.50 -39.29 23.19
CA ASP A 312 -5.18 -39.90 23.14
C ASP A 312 -4.31 -39.60 24.38
N ASN A 313 -4.61 -38.55 25.15
CA ASN A 313 -3.83 -38.17 26.33
C ASN A 313 -4.67 -37.59 27.49
N ILE A 314 -4.44 -38.10 28.70
CA ILE A 314 -5.20 -37.77 29.92
C ILE A 314 -4.99 -36.31 30.36
N GLU A 315 -3.75 -35.81 30.37
CA GLU A 315 -3.48 -34.43 30.80
C GLU A 315 -4.11 -33.42 29.83
N ALA A 316 -3.98 -33.67 28.53
CA ALA A 316 -4.63 -32.90 27.49
C ALA A 316 -6.16 -32.96 27.63
N ARG A 317 -6.72 -34.14 27.94
CA ARG A 317 -8.17 -34.33 28.15
C ARG A 317 -8.76 -33.38 29.19
N SER A 318 -8.07 -33.15 30.31
CA SER A 318 -8.52 -32.21 31.35
C SER A 318 -8.67 -30.78 30.79
N LEU A 319 -7.69 -30.31 30.01
CA LEU A 319 -7.72 -29.00 29.35
C LEU A 319 -8.78 -28.94 28.23
N VAL A 320 -8.86 -29.98 27.40
CA VAL A 320 -9.84 -30.14 26.32
C VAL A 320 -11.26 -30.09 26.88
N ILE A 321 -11.59 -30.86 27.93
CA ILE A 321 -12.93 -30.84 28.55
C ILE A 321 -13.24 -29.45 29.11
N LYS A 322 -12.32 -28.82 29.85
CA LYS A 322 -12.48 -27.45 30.39
C LYS A 322 -12.83 -26.44 29.29
N TYR A 323 -12.10 -26.51 28.16
CA TYR A 323 -12.33 -25.65 27.01
C TYR A 323 -13.62 -25.95 26.25
N LEU A 324 -13.90 -27.23 25.98
CA LEU A 324 -15.12 -27.67 25.30
C LEU A 324 -16.36 -27.30 26.10
N CYS A 325 -16.34 -27.40 27.43
CA CYS A 325 -17.44 -26.93 28.29
C CYS A 325 -17.70 -25.43 28.14
N GLU A 326 -16.64 -24.61 28.01
CA GLU A 326 -16.75 -23.17 27.75
C GLU A 326 -17.43 -22.90 26.39
N LYS A 327 -17.00 -23.59 25.32
CA LYS A 327 -17.60 -23.43 23.98
C LYS A 327 -19.02 -24.00 23.88
N PHE A 328 -19.31 -25.13 24.53
CA PHE A 328 -20.64 -25.74 24.67
C PHE A 328 -21.65 -24.75 25.27
N VAL A 329 -21.25 -24.03 26.33
CA VAL A 329 -22.11 -23.02 26.95
C VAL A 329 -22.16 -21.72 26.14
N ASN A 330 -21.08 -21.30 25.49
CA ASN A 330 -20.95 -19.97 24.89
C ASN A 330 -21.42 -19.87 23.43
N SER A 331 -21.17 -20.90 22.62
CA SER A 331 -21.60 -20.94 21.21
C SER A 331 -23.08 -21.35 21.05
N LYS A 332 -23.69 -20.95 19.92
CA LYS A 332 -25.04 -21.41 19.53
C LYS A 332 -24.98 -22.57 18.52
N ILE A 333 -23.94 -22.59 17.70
CA ILE A 333 -23.83 -23.54 16.59
C ILE A 333 -23.13 -24.80 17.13
N ASP A 334 -22.01 -24.60 17.80
CA ASP A 334 -21.07 -25.66 18.14
C ASP A 334 -21.53 -26.54 19.31
N CYS A 335 -22.50 -26.08 20.13
CA CYS A 335 -22.97 -26.83 21.30
C CYS A 335 -23.52 -28.23 20.95
N TYR A 336 -24.16 -28.38 19.78
CA TYR A 336 -24.64 -29.67 19.29
C TYR A 336 -23.52 -30.59 18.80
N ALA A 337 -22.43 -30.03 18.26
CA ALA A 337 -21.25 -30.80 17.88
C ALA A 337 -20.41 -31.20 19.10
N ILE A 338 -20.36 -30.34 20.12
CA ILE A 338 -19.50 -30.51 21.31
C ILE A 338 -20.12 -31.44 22.36
N GLY A 339 -21.45 -31.41 22.56
CA GLY A 339 -22.13 -32.20 23.59
C GLY A 339 -21.77 -33.70 23.59
N PRO A 340 -21.86 -34.40 22.44
CA PRO A 340 -21.46 -35.80 22.32
C PRO A 340 -19.97 -36.03 22.61
N LEU A 341 -19.10 -35.10 22.19
CA LEU A 341 -17.65 -35.21 22.35
C LEU A 341 -17.24 -35.11 23.83
N ILE A 342 -17.83 -34.17 24.58
CA ILE A 342 -17.65 -34.10 26.04
C ILE A 342 -18.10 -35.41 26.70
N SER A 343 -19.26 -35.95 26.28
CA SER A 343 -19.79 -37.19 26.88
C SER A 343 -18.92 -38.42 26.59
N ASP A 344 -18.30 -38.53 25.42
CA ASP A 344 -17.39 -39.66 25.12
C ASP A 344 -16.05 -39.51 25.87
N LEU A 345 -15.50 -38.30 25.94
CA LEU A 345 -14.29 -38.01 26.72
C LEU A 345 -14.46 -38.34 28.21
N LEU A 346 -15.64 -38.11 28.79
CA LEU A 346 -15.98 -38.48 30.17
C LEU A 346 -16.28 -39.98 30.35
N ARG A 347 -16.71 -40.68 29.29
CA ARG A 347 -17.07 -42.11 29.34
C ARG A 347 -15.85 -43.01 29.43
N ARG A 348 -14.73 -42.63 28.81
CA ARG A 348 -13.55 -43.49 28.64
C ARG A 348 -12.68 -43.65 29.88
N GLU A 349 -12.67 -42.69 30.81
CA GLU A 349 -11.78 -42.76 31.97
C GLU A 349 -12.32 -41.99 33.19
N ARG A 350 -12.30 -42.62 34.38
CA ARG A 350 -12.85 -42.08 35.62
C ARG A 350 -11.82 -41.24 36.41
N ASP A 351 -11.21 -40.27 35.75
CA ASP A 351 -10.34 -39.26 36.37
C ASP A 351 -11.15 -38.45 37.43
N LYS A 352 -10.65 -38.38 38.66
CA LYS A 352 -11.34 -37.71 39.77
C LYS A 352 -11.41 -36.21 39.60
N ASP A 353 -10.31 -35.56 39.21
CA ASP A 353 -10.20 -34.11 39.08
C ASP A 353 -11.06 -33.60 37.92
N ILE A 354 -11.13 -34.36 36.83
CA ILE A 354 -12.05 -34.11 35.71
C ILE A 354 -13.51 -34.27 36.16
N ASN A 355 -13.83 -35.31 36.92
CA ASN A 355 -15.19 -35.54 37.42
C ASN A 355 -15.64 -34.49 38.44
N GLU A 356 -14.77 -34.07 39.37
CA GLU A 356 -15.06 -32.99 40.34
C GLU A 356 -15.21 -31.63 39.64
N PHE A 357 -14.32 -31.29 38.71
CA PHE A 357 -14.48 -30.12 37.84
C PHE A 357 -15.82 -30.16 37.09
N PHE A 358 -16.19 -31.30 36.52
CA PHE A 358 -17.42 -31.44 35.75
C PHE A 358 -18.66 -31.33 36.66
N LYS A 359 -18.62 -31.86 37.89
CA LYS A 359 -19.67 -31.68 38.91
C LYS A 359 -19.81 -30.21 39.35
N GLU A 360 -18.72 -29.46 39.53
CA GLU A 360 -18.79 -28.03 39.80
C GLU A 360 -19.39 -27.27 38.59
N PHE A 361 -18.91 -27.56 37.38
CA PHE A 361 -19.43 -27.02 36.14
C PHE A 361 -20.94 -27.27 35.98
N ILE A 362 -21.41 -28.50 36.20
CA ILE A 362 -22.83 -28.87 36.17
C ILE A 362 -23.63 -28.09 37.24
N THR A 363 -23.09 -27.93 38.45
CA THR A 363 -23.76 -27.15 39.52
C THR A 363 -23.98 -25.69 39.09
N LYS A 364 -22.92 -25.02 38.61
CA LYS A 364 -23.01 -23.64 38.11
C LYS A 364 -23.83 -23.53 36.82
N LEU A 365 -23.82 -24.57 35.97
CA LEU A 365 -24.66 -24.65 34.77
C LEU A 365 -26.15 -24.74 35.14
N PHE A 366 -26.52 -25.50 36.17
CA PHE A 366 -27.90 -25.52 36.67
C PHE A 366 -28.32 -24.21 37.34
N VAL A 367 -27.40 -23.48 37.99
CA VAL A 367 -27.65 -22.09 38.44
C VAL A 367 -27.92 -21.19 37.23
N LYS A 368 -27.14 -21.30 36.14
CA LYS A 368 -27.40 -20.59 34.87
C LYS A 368 -28.79 -20.95 34.32
N ILE A 369 -29.16 -22.22 34.31
CA ILE A 369 -30.46 -22.74 33.83
C ILE A 369 -31.62 -22.13 34.63
N SER A 370 -31.59 -22.23 35.96
CA SER A 370 -32.61 -21.65 36.86
C SER A 370 -32.75 -20.13 36.67
N VAL A 371 -31.64 -19.40 36.61
CA VAL A 371 -31.67 -17.94 36.42
C VAL A 371 -32.12 -17.52 35.01
N CYS A 372 -31.82 -18.31 33.97
CA CYS A 372 -32.38 -18.10 32.63
C CYS A 372 -33.89 -18.35 32.59
N GLY A 373 -34.36 -19.41 33.26
CA GLY A 373 -35.78 -19.75 33.45
C GLY A 373 -36.55 -18.63 34.13
N ARG A 374 -36.21 -18.33 35.39
CA ARG A 374 -36.85 -17.28 36.22
C ARG A 374 -36.97 -15.91 35.54
N LYS A 375 -36.04 -15.57 34.64
CA LYS A 375 -35.97 -14.24 34.01
C LYS A 375 -36.55 -14.23 32.58
N SER A 376 -37.17 -15.32 32.13
CA SER A 376 -37.60 -15.64 30.75
C SER A 376 -36.49 -15.46 29.70
N LYS A 377 -35.26 -15.29 30.18
CA LYS A 377 -34.18 -14.74 29.40
C LYS A 377 -33.38 -15.90 28.89
N TYR A 378 -33.69 -16.22 27.64
CA TYR A 378 -32.84 -17.08 26.84
C TYR A 378 -32.77 -18.53 27.41
N VAL A 379 -33.86 -18.94 28.10
CA VAL A 379 -34.44 -20.31 28.20
C VAL A 379 -34.13 -21.14 26.96
N ARG A 380 -34.16 -20.44 25.84
CA ARG A 380 -34.03 -20.94 24.51
C ARG A 380 -32.79 -21.81 24.21
N ARG A 381 -31.57 -21.45 24.65
CA ARG A 381 -30.37 -22.36 24.59
C ARG A 381 -30.35 -23.34 25.76
N VAL A 382 -30.92 -22.95 26.89
CA VAL A 382 -31.03 -23.81 28.08
C VAL A 382 -31.77 -25.11 27.74
N LEU A 383 -32.85 -25.08 26.96
CA LEU A 383 -33.52 -26.30 26.47
C LEU A 383 -32.61 -27.17 25.58
N SER A 384 -31.80 -26.56 24.69
CA SER A 384 -30.78 -27.32 23.93
C SER A 384 -29.76 -27.99 24.86
N ILE A 385 -29.33 -27.29 25.93
CA ILE A 385 -28.39 -27.84 26.91
C ILE A 385 -29.04 -28.97 27.72
N CYS A 386 -30.27 -28.79 28.22
CA CYS A 386 -31.00 -29.84 28.95
C CYS A 386 -31.21 -31.09 28.10
N SER A 387 -31.62 -30.93 26.83
CA SER A 387 -31.74 -32.03 25.87
C SER A 387 -30.41 -32.72 25.60
N LEU A 388 -29.30 -31.98 25.43
CA LEU A 388 -27.98 -32.59 25.21
C LEU A 388 -27.48 -33.33 26.46
N LEU A 389 -27.76 -32.81 27.66
CA LEU A 389 -27.47 -33.49 28.92
C LEU A 389 -28.28 -34.79 29.05
N SER A 390 -29.60 -34.75 28.90
CA SER A 390 -30.46 -35.93 29.02
C SER A 390 -30.20 -36.98 27.94
N THR A 391 -29.90 -36.57 26.70
CA THR A 391 -29.64 -37.52 25.60
C THR A 391 -28.28 -38.21 25.74
N TYR A 392 -27.20 -37.49 26.08
CA TYR A 392 -25.84 -38.07 25.99
C TYR A 392 -25.25 -38.52 27.34
N PHE A 393 -25.61 -37.88 28.45
CA PHE A 393 -24.92 -38.07 29.74
C PHE A 393 -25.61 -39.09 30.68
N HIS A 394 -26.67 -39.77 30.21
CA HIS A 394 -27.40 -40.75 31.04
C HIS A 394 -26.59 -42.01 31.37
N ASP A 395 -25.65 -42.39 30.49
CA ASP A 395 -24.73 -43.53 30.66
C ASP A 395 -23.61 -43.27 31.70
N LEU A 396 -23.62 -42.14 32.41
CA LEU A 396 -22.52 -41.68 33.28
C LEU A 396 -22.94 -41.63 34.76
N ASP A 397 -23.47 -42.73 35.31
CA ASP A 397 -23.97 -42.95 36.70
C ASP A 397 -23.79 -41.80 37.71
N ASP A 398 -22.55 -41.52 38.11
CA ASP A 398 -22.17 -40.54 39.14
C ASP A 398 -22.36 -39.09 38.67
N ILE A 399 -22.04 -38.80 37.41
CA ILE A 399 -22.33 -37.51 36.76
C ILE A 399 -23.84 -37.39 36.53
N TRP A 400 -24.54 -38.45 36.11
CA TRP A 400 -25.98 -38.43 35.91
C TRP A 400 -26.74 -38.16 37.22
N THR A 401 -26.35 -38.82 38.31
CA THR A 401 -26.89 -38.57 39.65
C THR A 401 -26.66 -37.12 40.11
N HIS A 402 -25.50 -36.54 39.77
CA HIS A 402 -25.21 -35.12 40.03
C HIS A 402 -26.00 -34.17 39.12
N ILE A 403 -26.32 -34.58 37.89
CA ILE A 403 -27.20 -33.86 36.95
C ILE A 403 -28.65 -33.87 37.47
N GLU A 404 -29.23 -35.03 37.81
CA GLU A 404 -30.60 -35.14 38.34
C GLU A 404 -30.78 -34.33 39.63
N SER A 405 -29.86 -34.47 40.60
CA SER A 405 -29.93 -33.72 41.86
C SER A 405 -29.69 -32.20 41.71
N SER A 406 -28.90 -31.78 40.72
CA SER A 406 -28.75 -30.35 40.36
C SER A 406 -29.97 -29.80 39.63
N ALA A 407 -30.58 -30.61 38.76
CA ALA A 407 -31.84 -30.30 38.09
C ALA A 407 -32.98 -30.16 39.11
N ASN A 408 -33.03 -31.03 40.13
CA ASN A 408 -34.05 -30.96 41.16
C ASN A 408 -33.89 -29.71 42.05
N SER A 409 -32.67 -29.36 42.48
CA SER A 409 -32.41 -28.07 43.16
C SER A 409 -32.80 -26.86 42.29
N ALA A 410 -32.53 -26.92 40.98
CA ALA A 410 -32.93 -25.89 40.02
C ALA A 410 -34.46 -25.83 39.80
N PHE A 411 -35.15 -26.96 39.80
CA PHE A 411 -36.61 -27.05 39.72
C PHE A 411 -37.27 -26.42 40.95
N LEU A 412 -36.94 -26.91 42.15
CA LEU A 412 -37.55 -26.51 43.42
C LEU A 412 -37.32 -25.03 43.74
N THR A 413 -36.13 -24.49 43.44
CA THR A 413 -35.84 -23.06 43.66
C THR A 413 -36.24 -22.17 42.47
N GLY A 414 -36.34 -22.72 41.26
CA GLY A 414 -36.33 -21.94 40.03
C GLY A 414 -37.67 -21.67 39.37
N LYS A 415 -38.75 -22.34 39.77
CA LYS A 415 -40.00 -22.43 38.95
C LYS A 415 -39.67 -22.82 37.51
N SER A 416 -38.81 -23.82 37.35
CA SER A 416 -38.28 -24.28 36.06
C SER A 416 -38.94 -25.62 35.70
N ASP A 417 -40.27 -25.61 35.56
CA ASP A 417 -41.09 -26.83 35.45
C ASP A 417 -40.71 -27.72 34.26
N PHE A 418 -40.21 -27.12 33.17
CA PHE A 418 -39.67 -27.82 31.99
C PHE A 418 -38.53 -28.80 32.31
N LEU A 419 -37.92 -28.75 33.50
CA LEU A 419 -36.91 -29.72 33.91
C LEU A 419 -37.49 -31.13 34.09
N ARG A 420 -38.81 -31.25 34.33
CA ARG A 420 -39.54 -32.53 34.34
C ARG A 420 -39.52 -33.26 33.00
N ASP A 421 -39.37 -32.53 31.91
CA ASP A 421 -39.35 -33.08 30.55
C ASP A 421 -38.01 -33.75 30.20
N TYR A 422 -36.98 -33.55 31.04
CA TYR A 422 -35.59 -33.98 30.80
C TYR A 422 -34.98 -34.78 31.97
N PHE A 423 -35.46 -34.59 33.20
CA PHE A 423 -34.86 -35.13 34.43
C PHE A 423 -35.93 -35.51 35.46
N LYS A 424 -35.65 -36.50 36.32
CA LYS A 424 -36.49 -36.80 37.48
C LYS A 424 -36.37 -35.68 38.53
N VAL A 425 -37.44 -34.92 38.75
CA VAL A 425 -37.47 -33.80 39.72
C VAL A 425 -38.78 -33.78 40.51
N GLY A 426 -38.70 -33.51 41.81
CA GLY A 426 -39.82 -33.62 42.73
C GLY A 426 -39.43 -33.41 44.19
N LYS A 427 -40.42 -33.29 45.08
CA LYS A 427 -40.20 -33.13 46.53
C LYS A 427 -39.55 -34.35 47.20
N THR A 428 -39.61 -35.51 46.56
CA THR A 428 -39.04 -36.79 46.98
C THR A 428 -37.60 -37.00 46.50
N GLU A 429 -37.19 -36.26 45.47
CA GLU A 429 -35.89 -36.47 44.82
C GLU A 429 -34.76 -35.75 45.57
N LYS A 430 -33.54 -36.25 45.44
CA LYS A 430 -32.35 -35.66 46.08
C LYS A 430 -32.08 -34.25 45.55
N THR A 431 -31.52 -33.38 46.40
CA THR A 431 -31.11 -32.02 46.06
C THR A 431 -29.61 -31.85 46.21
N ASN A 432 -28.94 -31.28 45.20
CA ASN A 432 -27.55 -30.82 45.34
C ASN A 432 -27.50 -29.62 46.32
N GLU A 433 -26.77 -29.78 47.43
CA GLU A 433 -26.62 -28.77 48.49
C GLU A 433 -25.81 -27.54 48.05
N SER A 434 -24.73 -27.77 47.28
CA SER A 434 -23.86 -26.71 46.73
C SER A 434 -24.60 -25.76 45.78
N PHE A 435 -25.70 -26.21 45.17
CA PHE A 435 -26.53 -25.38 44.29
C PHE A 435 -27.02 -24.10 44.99
N SER A 436 -27.53 -24.20 46.23
CA SER A 436 -28.10 -23.05 46.94
C SER A 436 -27.04 -22.00 47.28
N LYS A 437 -25.83 -22.46 47.62
CA LYS A 437 -24.65 -21.62 47.81
C LYS A 437 -24.29 -20.88 46.51
N GLU A 438 -24.07 -21.60 45.41
CA GLU A 438 -23.73 -21.01 44.11
C GLU A 438 -24.81 -20.08 43.55
N LEU A 439 -26.10 -20.38 43.77
CA LEU A 439 -27.20 -19.49 43.39
C LEU A 439 -27.12 -18.16 44.14
N SER A 440 -26.91 -18.18 45.46
CA SER A 440 -26.79 -16.95 46.25
C SER A 440 -25.58 -16.11 45.83
N LEU A 441 -24.46 -16.77 45.49
CA LEU A 441 -23.25 -16.13 44.97
C LEU A 441 -23.50 -15.50 43.58
N PHE A 442 -24.21 -16.21 42.69
CA PHE A 442 -24.65 -15.65 41.42
C PHE A 442 -25.55 -14.41 41.61
N GLU A 443 -26.50 -14.45 42.54
CA GLU A 443 -27.45 -13.34 42.74
C GLU A 443 -26.83 -12.10 43.39
N LYS A 444 -25.81 -12.30 44.24
CA LYS A 444 -24.98 -11.25 44.82
C LYS A 444 -24.11 -10.56 43.77
N VAL A 445 -23.30 -11.34 43.03
CA VAL A 445 -22.27 -10.82 42.12
C VAL A 445 -22.84 -10.45 40.73
N ARG A 446 -23.78 -11.27 40.25
CA ARG A 446 -24.58 -11.13 39.01
C ARG A 446 -23.81 -11.36 37.69
N PRO A 447 -22.96 -12.40 37.55
CA PRO A 447 -22.01 -12.59 36.45
C PRO A 447 -22.61 -12.71 35.04
N LEU A 448 -21.74 -12.64 34.03
CA LEU A 448 -22.07 -12.58 32.61
C LEU A 448 -22.82 -13.84 32.12
N LEU A 449 -24.16 -13.89 32.25
CA LEU A 449 -25.05 -15.03 31.87
C LEU A 449 -24.87 -15.58 30.42
N LYS A 450 -24.05 -14.95 29.57
CA LYS A 450 -23.55 -15.51 28.31
C LYS A 450 -22.36 -16.45 28.57
N THR A 451 -21.31 -15.98 29.26
CA THR A 451 -20.06 -16.70 29.58
C THR A 451 -20.17 -17.61 30.79
N TYR A 452 -20.87 -17.17 31.85
CA TYR A 452 -21.14 -17.95 33.07
C TYR A 452 -21.71 -19.32 32.66
N PRO A 453 -21.15 -20.45 33.13
CA PRO A 453 -20.41 -20.59 34.37
C PRO A 453 -18.91 -20.28 34.28
N PHE A 454 -18.40 -19.73 33.17
CA PHE A 454 -17.01 -19.27 33.02
C PHE A 454 -16.86 -17.75 33.16
N ARG A 455 -15.67 -17.30 33.58
CA ARG A 455 -15.31 -15.86 33.55
C ARG A 455 -15.11 -15.37 32.11
N GLN A 456 -15.16 -14.07 31.89
CA GLN A 456 -14.92 -13.52 30.55
C GLN A 456 -13.44 -13.65 30.17
N GLY A 457 -13.15 -14.45 29.13
CA GLY A 457 -11.82 -14.54 28.52
C GLY A 457 -10.89 -15.61 29.09
N ASN A 458 -11.38 -16.54 29.91
CA ASN A 458 -10.62 -17.73 30.32
C ASN A 458 -11.53 -18.97 30.43
N HIS A 459 -10.90 -20.14 30.59
CA HIS A 459 -11.59 -21.43 30.73
C HIS A 459 -11.76 -21.85 32.20
N LYS A 460 -11.57 -20.92 33.14
CA LYS A 460 -11.85 -21.16 34.56
C LYS A 460 -13.33 -20.92 34.86
N LEU A 461 -13.87 -21.71 35.78
CA LEU A 461 -15.22 -21.50 36.28
C LEU A 461 -15.31 -20.17 37.03
N TYR A 462 -16.54 -19.70 37.21
CA TYR A 462 -16.84 -18.49 37.95
C TYR A 462 -16.77 -18.79 39.45
N GLU A 463 -15.53 -18.82 39.96
CA GLU A 463 -15.20 -18.62 41.37
C GLU A 463 -15.41 -17.14 41.73
N LEU A 464 -15.73 -16.83 43.00
CA LEU A 464 -15.55 -15.47 43.53
C LEU A 464 -14.06 -15.25 43.84
N ASP A 465 -13.29 -14.64 42.94
CA ASP A 465 -12.98 -13.23 43.06
C ASP A 465 -14.20 -12.30 43.18
N GLN A 466 -14.03 -11.19 43.88
CA GLN A 466 -15.13 -10.38 44.43
C GLN A 466 -15.78 -9.40 43.39
N ASN A 467 -16.25 -9.86 42.17
CA ASN A 467 -16.38 -9.05 40.90
C ASN A 467 -17.70 -8.90 40.02
N ASP A 468 -17.98 -9.76 39.00
CA ASP A 468 -18.48 -9.42 37.61
C ASP A 468 -20.02 -9.42 37.23
N GLY A 469 -20.41 -8.89 36.04
CA GLY A 469 -21.64 -9.27 35.27
C GLY A 469 -21.84 -8.61 33.88
N LYS A 470 -22.82 -8.90 32.98
CA LYS A 470 -24.14 -9.62 32.99
C LYS A 470 -24.54 -10.17 31.53
N VAL A 471 -25.52 -11.12 31.35
CA VAL A 471 -26.38 -11.49 30.10
C VAL A 471 -25.87 -12.43 28.92
N ARG A 472 -26.52 -13.32 28.04
CA ARG A 472 -27.74 -14.29 27.82
C ARG A 472 -27.80 -15.12 26.37
N PRO A 473 -28.45 -16.36 26.09
CA PRO A 473 -28.55 -17.23 24.74
C PRO A 473 -29.85 -18.03 24.01
N SER A 474 -30.03 -18.32 22.65
CA SER A 474 -31.38 -18.53 21.83
C SER A 474 -31.99 -19.96 21.24
N LYS A 475 -33.26 -20.10 20.61
CA LYS A 475 -34.21 -21.35 20.27
C LYS A 475 -34.75 -21.46 18.77
N LYS A 476 -35.53 -22.54 18.40
CA LYS A 476 -36.69 -22.72 17.41
C LYS A 476 -38.10 -23.13 18.02
N GLN A 477 -39.10 -23.60 17.21
CA GLN A 477 -40.58 -23.77 17.50
C GLN A 477 -41.26 -25.01 16.79
N SER A 478 -42.55 -25.35 17.08
CA SER A 478 -43.31 -26.55 16.61
C SER A 478 -44.27 -26.32 15.40
N LYS A 479 -44.87 -27.40 14.83
CA LYS A 479 -45.82 -27.39 13.69
C LYS A 479 -47.32 -27.39 14.06
N SER A 480 -47.76 -28.07 15.12
CA SER A 480 -49.20 -28.17 15.48
C SER A 480 -49.82 -26.79 15.75
N THR A 481 -49.11 -26.00 16.55
CA THR A 481 -49.35 -24.60 16.91
C THR A 481 -49.69 -23.71 15.72
N ILE A 482 -49.18 -24.01 14.52
CA ILE A 482 -49.41 -23.22 13.29
C ILE A 482 -50.83 -23.44 12.74
N LYS A 483 -51.42 -24.64 12.93
CA LYS A 483 -52.79 -24.95 12.49
C LYS A 483 -53.82 -24.28 13.41
N GLU A 484 -53.62 -24.41 14.73
CA GLU A 484 -54.46 -23.78 15.75
C GLU A 484 -54.52 -22.25 15.58
N LEU A 485 -53.37 -21.58 15.40
CA LEU A 485 -53.31 -20.12 15.17
C LEU A 485 -54.07 -19.69 13.89
N LYS A 486 -54.09 -20.51 12.83
CA LYS A 486 -54.92 -20.27 11.63
C LYS A 486 -56.40 -20.41 11.93
N GLU A 487 -56.79 -21.41 12.71
CA GLU A 487 -58.18 -21.70 13.07
C GLU A 487 -58.76 -20.64 14.02
N MET A 488 -57.92 -19.94 14.78
CA MET A 488 -58.29 -18.71 15.51
C MET A 488 -58.50 -17.48 14.59
N GLY A 489 -58.19 -17.57 13.29
CA GLY A 489 -58.31 -16.45 12.34
C GLY A 489 -57.13 -15.47 12.34
N ILE A 490 -56.00 -15.81 12.97
CA ILE A 490 -54.83 -14.93 13.07
C ILE A 490 -54.12 -14.85 11.69
N PRO A 491 -53.82 -13.64 11.17
CA PRO A 491 -53.18 -13.46 9.87
C PRO A 491 -51.85 -14.22 9.69
N ASP A 492 -51.70 -14.91 8.56
CA ASP A 492 -50.54 -15.77 8.24
C ASP A 492 -49.16 -15.13 8.44
N HIS A 493 -49.03 -13.81 8.21
CA HIS A 493 -47.76 -13.11 8.40
C HIS A 493 -47.38 -12.90 9.86
N LEU A 494 -48.37 -12.94 10.77
CA LEU A 494 -48.19 -12.77 12.21
C LEU A 494 -47.97 -14.09 12.97
N ILE A 495 -48.47 -15.22 12.46
CA ILE A 495 -48.43 -16.54 13.13
C ILE A 495 -47.04 -16.88 13.69
N LYS A 496 -45.98 -16.58 12.94
CA LYS A 496 -44.58 -16.82 13.35
C LYS A 496 -44.11 -16.05 14.60
N PHE A 497 -44.87 -15.08 15.09
CA PHE A 497 -44.58 -14.35 16.31
C PHE A 497 -45.34 -14.87 17.54
N PHE A 498 -46.33 -15.75 17.39
CA PHE A 498 -47.09 -16.28 18.52
C PHE A 498 -46.68 -17.71 18.88
N HIS A 499 -46.87 -18.06 20.15
CA HIS A 499 -46.84 -19.42 20.69
C HIS A 499 -48.17 -19.63 21.41
N ILE A 500 -48.90 -20.69 21.06
CA ILE A 500 -49.91 -21.28 21.96
C ILE A 500 -49.16 -22.21 22.91
N THR A 501 -49.54 -22.21 24.18
CA THR A 501 -49.17 -23.24 25.15
C THR A 501 -50.38 -23.54 26.02
N GLU A 502 -50.59 -24.80 26.39
CA GLU A 502 -51.84 -25.32 26.97
C GLU A 502 -52.28 -24.65 28.30
N GLN A 503 -51.40 -23.85 28.94
CA GLN A 503 -51.69 -23.09 30.16
C GLN A 503 -51.12 -21.65 30.12
N VAL A 504 -51.39 -20.86 29.06
CA VAL A 504 -51.13 -19.41 29.11
C VAL A 504 -52.06 -18.75 30.14
N SER A 505 -51.50 -18.35 31.29
CA SER A 505 -52.23 -17.48 32.22
C SER A 505 -52.34 -16.06 31.66
N ALA A 506 -53.42 -15.34 31.99
CA ALA A 506 -53.58 -13.93 31.64
C ALA A 506 -52.39 -13.06 32.10
N ILE A 507 -51.75 -13.42 33.23
CA ILE A 507 -50.54 -12.77 33.73
C ILE A 507 -49.34 -13.01 32.79
N SER A 508 -49.19 -14.22 32.25
CA SER A 508 -48.16 -14.58 31.27
C SER A 508 -48.36 -13.83 29.94
N GLN A 509 -49.61 -13.69 29.50
CA GLN A 509 -49.99 -12.96 28.30
C GLN A 509 -49.76 -11.46 28.46
N MET A 510 -50.14 -10.88 29.61
CA MET A 510 -49.85 -9.48 29.95
C MET A 510 -48.34 -9.20 30.06
N ALA A 511 -47.56 -10.12 30.63
CA ALA A 511 -46.10 -10.01 30.66
C ALA A 511 -45.48 -10.04 29.25
N SER A 512 -46.04 -10.84 28.33
CA SER A 512 -45.64 -10.85 26.92
C SER A 512 -45.96 -9.53 26.22
N ILE A 513 -47.14 -8.96 26.45
CA ILE A 513 -47.51 -7.61 25.98
C ILE A 513 -46.48 -6.58 26.46
N PHE A 514 -46.15 -6.56 27.76
CA PHE A 514 -45.14 -5.65 28.31
C PHE A 514 -43.74 -5.85 27.68
N GLU A 515 -43.26 -7.09 27.47
CA GLU A 515 -41.96 -7.31 26.79
C GLU A 515 -41.96 -6.79 25.32
N ILE A 516 -43.12 -6.72 24.67
CA ILE A 516 -43.27 -6.20 23.29
C ILE A 516 -43.45 -4.67 23.28
N GLU A 517 -44.14 -4.10 24.26
CA GLU A 517 -44.23 -2.65 24.48
C GLU A 517 -42.83 -2.07 24.81
N ASP A 518 -42.06 -2.72 25.70
CA ASP A 518 -40.62 -2.46 25.93
C ASP A 518 -39.82 -2.49 24.62
N PHE A 519 -40.03 -3.53 23.79
CA PHE A 519 -39.34 -3.66 22.51
C PHE A 519 -39.68 -2.53 21.53
N ILE A 520 -40.96 -2.12 21.47
CA ILE A 520 -41.41 -1.01 20.61
C ILE A 520 -40.75 0.30 21.01
N ASP A 521 -40.70 0.64 22.29
CA ASP A 521 -40.14 1.92 22.73
C ASP A 521 -38.60 1.94 22.59
N ASN A 522 -37.92 0.84 22.89
CA ASN A 522 -36.50 0.66 22.54
C ASN A 522 -36.22 0.87 21.02
N LYS A 523 -37.18 0.53 20.16
CA LYS A 523 -37.05 0.71 18.69
C LYS A 523 -37.44 2.11 18.22
N ARG A 524 -38.40 2.77 18.86
CA ARG A 524 -38.72 4.19 18.65
C ARG A 524 -37.53 5.08 19.00
N ASP A 525 -36.82 4.78 20.08
CA ASP A 525 -35.57 5.45 20.46
C ASP A 525 -34.44 5.22 19.45
N GLU A 526 -34.28 3.99 18.95
CA GLU A 526 -33.31 3.72 17.88
C GLU A 526 -33.61 4.56 16.62
N VAL A 527 -34.88 4.65 16.20
CA VAL A 527 -35.33 5.53 15.11
C VAL A 527 -35.04 7.00 15.39
N SER A 528 -35.29 7.49 16.60
CA SER A 528 -35.00 8.86 17.01
C SER A 528 -33.49 9.16 16.96
N GLN A 529 -32.64 8.25 17.45
CA GLN A 529 -31.19 8.36 17.34
C GLN A 529 -30.72 8.37 15.87
N ILE A 530 -31.31 7.55 14.99
CA ILE A 530 -30.97 7.54 13.56
C ILE A 530 -31.42 8.85 12.89
N LYS A 531 -32.61 9.38 13.22
CA LYS A 531 -33.09 10.70 12.74
C LYS A 531 -32.13 11.83 13.14
N VAL A 532 -31.60 11.83 14.36
CA VAL A 532 -30.59 12.81 14.81
C VAL A 532 -29.27 12.65 14.04
N ARG A 533 -28.78 11.41 13.85
CA ARG A 533 -27.58 11.09 13.05
C ARG A 533 -27.73 11.44 11.57
N MET A 534 -28.96 11.45 11.05
CA MET A 534 -29.29 11.86 9.68
C MET A 534 -29.37 13.39 9.54
N LYS A 535 -29.97 14.11 10.51
CA LYS A 535 -30.01 15.59 10.52
C LYS A 535 -28.64 16.24 10.75
N ARG A 536 -27.72 15.56 11.45
CA ARG A 536 -26.34 16.03 11.69
C ARG A 536 -25.32 15.10 11.04
N PRO A 537 -25.19 15.09 9.70
CA PRO A 537 -24.16 14.31 9.03
C PRO A 537 -22.79 14.85 9.45
N LYS A 538 -22.02 14.05 10.22
CA LYS A 538 -20.59 14.27 10.40
C LYS A 538 -19.87 14.03 9.06
N LEU A 539 -19.92 15.03 8.19
CA LEU A 539 -18.92 15.27 7.16
C LEU A 539 -17.59 15.51 7.88
N ALA A 540 -16.51 14.89 7.42
CA ALA A 540 -15.20 15.32 7.88
C ALA A 540 -14.95 16.74 7.34
N LYS A 541 -14.49 17.65 8.19
CA LYS A 541 -14.00 18.96 7.76
C LYS A 541 -12.66 18.74 7.07
N PHE A 542 -12.66 18.65 5.74
CA PHE A 542 -11.43 18.59 4.97
C PHE A 542 -10.81 19.98 4.90
N ASN A 543 -9.53 20.09 5.22
CA ASN A 543 -8.75 21.28 4.86
C ASN A 543 -8.54 21.25 3.35
N MET A 544 -9.26 22.10 2.62
CA MET A 544 -9.20 22.15 1.15
C MET A 544 -7.81 22.59 0.65
N ASP A 545 -7.02 23.26 1.47
CA ASP A 545 -5.66 23.71 1.15
C ASP A 545 -4.58 22.63 1.38
N SER A 546 -4.96 21.49 1.96
CA SER A 546 -4.14 20.26 1.92
C SER A 546 -4.18 19.54 0.58
N TYR A 547 -4.93 20.06 -0.40
CA TYR A 547 -5.14 19.44 -1.71
C TYR A 547 -4.95 20.41 -2.88
N GLU A 548 -4.47 19.85 -3.98
CA GLU A 548 -4.21 20.57 -5.23
C GLU A 548 -5.50 21.07 -5.87
N LEU A 549 -5.41 22.17 -6.63
CA LEU A 549 -6.58 22.89 -7.17
C LEU A 549 -7.51 21.96 -7.98
N GLU A 550 -6.93 21.13 -8.84
CA GLU A 550 -7.64 20.12 -9.64
C GLU A 550 -8.35 19.06 -8.79
N GLY A 551 -7.79 18.72 -7.63
CA GLY A 551 -8.34 17.71 -6.73
C GLY A 551 -9.51 18.18 -5.88
N ARG A 552 -9.63 19.49 -5.63
CA ARG A 552 -10.65 20.08 -4.74
C ARG A 552 -12.07 19.70 -5.15
N MET A 553 -12.43 19.86 -6.43
CA MET A 553 -13.77 19.53 -6.94
C MET A 553 -14.07 18.01 -6.93
N PRO A 554 -13.19 17.12 -7.41
CA PRO A 554 -13.31 15.67 -7.23
C PRO A 554 -13.53 15.22 -5.78
N ILE A 555 -12.80 15.79 -4.81
CA ILE A 555 -12.93 15.46 -3.38
C ILE A 555 -14.33 15.86 -2.89
N VAL A 556 -14.77 17.11 -3.11
CA VAL A 556 -16.10 17.57 -2.72
C VAL A 556 -17.19 16.67 -3.33
N GLY A 557 -17.07 16.34 -4.62
CA GLY A 557 -17.99 15.43 -5.31
C GLY A 557 -18.11 14.05 -4.64
N GLN A 558 -16.99 13.40 -4.30
CA GLN A 558 -17.04 12.12 -3.58
C GLN A 558 -17.64 12.25 -2.18
N VAL A 559 -17.29 13.31 -1.43
CA VAL A 559 -17.80 13.56 -0.08
C VAL A 559 -19.31 13.76 -0.09
N THR A 560 -19.85 14.51 -1.06
CA THR A 560 -21.30 14.66 -1.28
C THR A 560 -21.96 13.32 -1.65
N MET A 561 -21.32 12.49 -2.48
CA MET A 561 -21.85 11.16 -2.81
C MET A 561 -21.85 10.21 -1.61
N MET A 562 -20.80 10.22 -0.78
CA MET A 562 -20.75 9.46 0.48
C MET A 562 -21.86 9.91 1.45
N ALA A 563 -22.12 11.21 1.55
CA ALA A 563 -23.20 11.76 2.36
C ALA A 563 -24.59 11.29 1.87
N ARG A 564 -24.89 11.46 0.58
CA ARG A 564 -26.15 11.00 -0.04
C ARG A 564 -26.35 9.49 0.10
N ASN A 565 -25.28 8.69 -0.02
CA ASN A 565 -25.37 7.24 0.18
C ASN A 565 -25.60 6.85 1.64
N ARG A 566 -24.97 7.57 2.59
CA ARG A 566 -25.17 7.40 4.04
C ARG A 566 -26.59 7.79 4.47
N GLU A 567 -27.17 8.82 3.87
CA GLU A 567 -28.56 9.20 4.08
C GLU A 567 -29.52 8.11 3.61
N LYS A 568 -29.32 7.54 2.41
CA LYS A 568 -30.12 6.41 1.90
C LYS A 568 -30.04 5.17 2.81
N ILE A 569 -28.88 4.90 3.41
CA ILE A 569 -28.72 3.87 4.45
C ILE A 569 -29.58 4.19 5.68
N TYR A 570 -29.55 5.42 6.20
CA TYR A 570 -30.33 5.81 7.38
C TYR A 570 -31.85 5.80 7.14
N ARG A 571 -32.32 6.25 5.96
CA ARG A 571 -33.73 6.13 5.57
C ARG A 571 -34.17 4.66 5.55
N PHE A 572 -33.42 3.78 4.87
CA PHE A 572 -33.70 2.33 4.85
C PHE A 572 -33.78 1.72 6.25
N GLN A 573 -32.86 2.10 7.16
CA GLN A 573 -32.89 1.60 8.54
C GLN A 573 -34.14 2.06 9.29
N ILE A 574 -34.54 3.33 9.14
CA ILE A 574 -35.79 3.86 9.73
C ILE A 574 -37.00 3.13 9.16
N ASP A 575 -37.10 2.97 7.85
CA ASP A 575 -38.20 2.28 7.17
C ASP A 575 -38.32 0.82 7.66
N THR A 576 -37.20 0.14 7.84
CA THR A 576 -37.13 -1.25 8.32
C THR A 576 -37.51 -1.38 9.80
N ILE A 577 -37.05 -0.48 10.67
CA ILE A 577 -37.43 -0.50 12.09
C ILE A 577 -38.92 -0.15 12.24
N ASN A 578 -39.42 0.84 11.52
CA ASN A 578 -40.85 1.21 11.54
C ASN A 578 -41.75 0.04 11.10
N LYS A 579 -41.37 -0.72 10.06
CA LYS A 579 -42.11 -1.93 9.65
C LYS A 579 -42.21 -2.95 10.79
N VAL A 580 -41.13 -3.16 11.55
CA VAL A 580 -41.15 -4.11 12.69
C VAL A 580 -41.85 -3.53 13.91
N ILE A 581 -41.87 -2.22 14.11
CA ILE A 581 -42.71 -1.56 15.13
C ILE A 581 -44.20 -1.78 14.80
N ASN A 582 -44.63 -1.55 13.56
CA ASN A 582 -46.02 -1.79 13.15
C ASN A 582 -46.41 -3.27 13.36
N LEU A 583 -45.54 -4.18 12.94
CA LEU A 583 -45.70 -5.62 13.13
C LEU A 583 -45.80 -6.02 14.62
N ALA A 584 -45.04 -5.36 15.50
CA ALA A 584 -45.12 -5.56 16.94
C ALA A 584 -46.42 -4.98 17.54
N VAL A 585 -46.96 -3.89 16.98
CA VAL A 585 -48.29 -3.36 17.35
C VAL A 585 -49.40 -4.31 16.89
N GLU A 586 -49.33 -4.86 15.68
CA GLU A 586 -50.25 -5.91 15.20
C GLU A 586 -50.23 -7.15 16.11
N VAL A 587 -49.04 -7.55 16.57
CA VAL A 587 -48.87 -8.62 17.57
C VAL A 587 -49.55 -8.26 18.91
N ILE A 588 -49.37 -7.04 19.43
CA ILE A 588 -50.06 -6.60 20.67
C ILE A 588 -51.59 -6.55 20.50
N VAL A 589 -52.10 -6.06 19.37
CA VAL A 589 -53.55 -6.06 19.10
C VAL A 589 -54.09 -7.49 19.11
N THR A 590 -53.38 -8.43 18.49
CA THR A 590 -53.76 -9.86 18.51
C THR A 590 -53.74 -10.43 19.93
N LEU A 591 -52.69 -10.15 20.73
CA LEU A 591 -52.59 -10.54 22.15
C LEU A 591 -53.63 -9.88 23.06
N LYS A 592 -54.32 -8.82 22.61
CA LYS A 592 -55.43 -8.17 23.32
C LYS A 592 -56.81 -8.57 22.76
N THR A 593 -56.85 -9.42 21.72
CA THR A 593 -58.08 -9.90 21.05
C THR A 593 -58.36 -11.37 21.32
N TYR A 594 -57.31 -12.18 21.49
CA TYR A 594 -57.40 -13.62 21.69
C TYR A 594 -56.66 -14.04 22.96
N ASP A 595 -57.34 -14.68 23.89
CA ASP A 595 -56.70 -15.32 25.05
C ASP A 595 -55.96 -16.61 24.64
N GLY A 596 -54.97 -17.01 25.45
CA GLY A 596 -54.26 -18.29 25.27
C GLY A 596 -52.95 -18.23 24.46
N ILE A 597 -52.48 -17.04 24.10
CA ILE A 597 -51.31 -16.83 23.22
C ILE A 597 -50.22 -15.93 23.83
N ILE A 598 -48.96 -16.21 23.48
CA ILE A 598 -47.77 -15.47 23.91
C ILE A 598 -46.97 -15.01 22.68
N GLY A 599 -46.55 -13.74 22.64
CA GLY A 599 -45.74 -13.17 21.57
C GLY A 599 -44.22 -13.29 21.80
N ASP A 600 -43.46 -13.46 20.71
CA ASP A 600 -42.01 -13.75 20.73
C ASP A 600 -41.15 -12.56 20.29
N VAL A 601 -40.70 -11.78 21.26
CA VAL A 601 -39.77 -10.64 21.07
C VAL A 601 -38.45 -11.06 20.43
N TYR A 602 -37.99 -12.32 20.58
CA TYR A 602 -36.80 -12.79 19.87
C TYR A 602 -37.09 -13.04 18.39
N THR A 603 -38.31 -13.45 18.02
CA THR A 603 -38.68 -13.57 16.60
C THR A 603 -38.90 -12.21 15.97
N LEU A 604 -39.50 -11.23 16.66
CA LEU A 604 -39.52 -9.82 16.21
C LEU A 604 -38.09 -9.26 16.03
N SER A 605 -37.19 -9.52 16.98
CA SER A 605 -35.77 -9.17 16.89
C SER A 605 -35.04 -9.88 15.75
N SER A 606 -35.42 -11.13 15.46
CA SER A 606 -34.88 -11.90 14.34
C SER A 606 -35.41 -11.39 13.00
N GLU A 607 -36.68 -11.00 12.91
CA GLU A 607 -37.27 -10.42 11.70
C GLU A 607 -36.60 -9.09 11.35
N LEU A 608 -36.40 -8.21 12.34
CA LEU A 608 -35.59 -6.99 12.18
C LEU A 608 -34.18 -7.30 11.68
N THR A 609 -33.57 -8.35 12.23
CA THR A 609 -32.24 -8.82 11.82
C THR A 609 -32.24 -9.36 10.38
N ASN A 610 -33.31 -10.03 9.96
CA ASN A 610 -33.45 -10.61 8.63
C ASN A 610 -33.69 -9.53 7.56
N LEU A 611 -34.72 -8.69 7.76
CA LEU A 611 -35.03 -7.52 6.92
C LEU A 611 -33.83 -6.56 6.83
N GLY A 612 -33.05 -6.44 7.90
CA GLY A 612 -31.84 -5.62 7.94
C GLY A 612 -30.54 -6.28 7.43
N LYS A 613 -30.51 -7.59 7.12
CA LYS A 613 -29.29 -8.28 6.63
C LYS A 613 -29.41 -8.84 5.22
N PHE A 614 -30.58 -9.36 4.84
CA PHE A 614 -30.77 -10.07 3.58
C PHE A 614 -31.42 -9.21 2.48
N ASP A 615 -31.81 -7.97 2.79
CA ASP A 615 -32.30 -7.02 1.79
C ASP A 615 -31.16 -6.60 0.82
N ASN A 616 -31.37 -6.89 -0.47
CA ASN A 616 -30.41 -6.60 -1.53
C ASN A 616 -30.16 -5.09 -1.73
N LYS A 617 -31.16 -4.23 -1.53
CA LYS A 617 -31.02 -2.77 -1.64
C LYS A 617 -30.13 -2.22 -0.51
N TYR A 618 -30.22 -2.76 0.69
CA TYR A 618 -29.33 -2.42 1.81
C TYR A 618 -27.91 -2.98 1.63
N LYS A 619 -27.78 -4.20 1.09
CA LYS A 619 -26.49 -4.79 0.70
C LYS A 619 -25.78 -3.90 -0.33
N LEU A 620 -26.45 -3.56 -1.43
CA LEU A 620 -25.94 -2.65 -2.48
C LEU A 620 -25.57 -1.26 -1.93
N LEU A 621 -26.36 -0.70 -1.00
CA LEU A 621 -26.03 0.57 -0.35
C LEU A 621 -24.76 0.49 0.52
N LYS A 622 -24.51 -0.64 1.18
CA LYS A 622 -23.27 -0.90 1.94
C LYS A 622 -22.07 -1.11 1.01
N GLU A 623 -22.20 -1.87 -0.06
CA GLU A 623 -21.15 -2.09 -1.06
C GLU A 623 -20.77 -0.75 -1.72
N ARG A 624 -21.76 0.04 -2.13
CA ARG A 624 -21.56 1.41 -2.63
C ARG A 624 -20.88 2.33 -1.61
N LYS A 625 -21.13 2.16 -0.30
CA LYS A 625 -20.41 2.90 0.75
C LYS A 625 -18.91 2.53 0.79
N VAL A 626 -18.57 1.25 0.62
CA VAL A 626 -17.17 0.79 0.58
C VAL A 626 -16.47 1.28 -0.68
N LEU A 627 -17.12 1.18 -1.84
CA LEU A 627 -16.59 1.66 -3.13
C LEU A 627 -16.35 3.18 -3.12
N LEU A 628 -17.32 3.97 -2.63
CA LEU A 628 -17.16 5.42 -2.50
C LEU A 628 -16.06 5.79 -1.49
N ARG A 629 -15.87 5.01 -0.42
CA ARG A 629 -14.76 5.21 0.53
C ARG A 629 -13.40 4.99 -0.16
N LYS A 630 -13.19 3.83 -0.80
CA LYS A 630 -11.96 3.52 -1.54
C LYS A 630 -11.64 4.59 -2.60
N ARG A 631 -12.66 5.04 -3.34
CA ARG A 631 -12.52 6.09 -4.37
C ARG A 631 -12.19 7.47 -3.77
N CYS A 632 -12.72 7.80 -2.60
CA CYS A 632 -12.40 9.02 -1.87
C CYS A 632 -10.95 8.99 -1.36
N GLU A 633 -10.51 7.88 -0.77
CA GLU A 633 -9.13 7.67 -0.28
C GLU A 633 -8.10 7.72 -1.45
N TYR A 634 -8.41 7.10 -2.60
CA TYR A 634 -7.60 7.22 -3.81
C TYR A 634 -7.48 8.67 -4.31
N ILE A 635 -8.61 9.39 -4.43
CA ILE A 635 -8.61 10.79 -4.92
C ILE A 635 -7.88 11.72 -3.93
N GLN A 636 -8.04 11.51 -2.63
CA GLN A 636 -7.32 12.27 -1.60
C GLN A 636 -5.81 12.07 -1.66
N ASN A 637 -5.35 10.83 -1.89
CA ASN A 637 -3.92 10.55 -2.04
C ASN A 637 -3.37 11.07 -3.37
N LYS A 638 -4.13 10.97 -4.48
CA LYS A 638 -3.70 11.45 -5.80
C LYS A 638 -3.40 12.96 -5.82
N TYR A 639 -4.23 13.76 -5.14
CA TYR A 639 -4.16 15.23 -5.17
C TYR A 639 -3.74 15.85 -3.83
N ARG A 640 -2.93 15.15 -3.03
CA ARG A 640 -2.42 15.68 -1.75
C ARG A 640 -1.24 16.61 -2.00
N CYS A 641 -1.27 17.81 -1.45
CA CYS A 641 -0.11 18.72 -1.48
C CYS A 641 1.12 18.06 -0.82
N LYS A 642 2.29 18.20 -1.45
CA LYS A 642 3.59 17.81 -0.88
C LYS A 642 3.90 18.59 0.40
N ASN A 643 4.85 18.10 1.21
CA ASN A 643 5.33 18.81 2.39
C ASN A 643 6.41 19.85 2.02
N TYR A 644 6.00 20.89 1.27
CA TYR A 644 6.90 21.87 0.67
C TYR A 644 7.88 22.52 1.67
N LYS A 645 7.50 22.73 2.94
CA LYS A 645 8.40 23.34 3.95
C LYS A 645 9.67 22.51 4.20
N ALA A 646 9.55 21.18 4.29
CA ALA A 646 10.71 20.32 4.51
C ALA A 646 11.61 20.23 3.26
N GLU A 647 10.98 20.10 2.09
CA GLU A 647 11.64 20.06 0.77
C GLU A 647 12.39 21.38 0.49
N LEU A 648 11.79 22.53 0.83
CA LEU A 648 12.40 23.86 0.72
C LEU A 648 13.61 24.05 1.63
N VAL A 649 13.55 23.67 2.90
CA VAL A 649 14.69 23.83 3.82
C VAL A 649 15.89 22.99 3.37
N GLN A 650 15.64 21.76 2.90
CA GLN A 650 16.70 20.89 2.37
C GLN A 650 17.35 21.47 1.10
N VAL A 651 16.54 21.99 0.17
CA VAL A 651 17.04 22.53 -1.10
C VAL A 651 17.66 23.93 -0.92
N PHE A 652 17.19 24.75 0.03
CA PHE A 652 17.75 26.06 0.37
C PHE A 652 19.24 25.95 0.74
N PHE A 653 19.61 25.05 1.66
CA PHE A 653 21.01 24.88 2.06
C PHE A 653 21.90 24.41 0.89
N LYS A 654 21.38 23.59 -0.03
CA LYS A 654 22.10 23.22 -1.26
C LYS A 654 22.32 24.40 -2.19
N GLN A 655 21.33 25.30 -2.30
CA GLN A 655 21.44 26.54 -3.09
C GLN A 655 22.38 27.56 -2.43
N GLN A 656 22.42 27.61 -1.09
CA GLN A 656 23.35 28.47 -0.35
C GLN A 656 24.81 28.11 -0.63
N LEU A 657 25.13 26.82 -0.77
CA LEU A 657 26.46 26.34 -1.16
C LEU A 657 26.83 26.62 -2.64
N SER A 658 25.89 27.06 -3.47
CA SER A 658 26.12 27.47 -4.87
C SER A 658 25.93 28.97 -5.12
N PHE A 659 25.88 29.77 -4.04
CA PHE A 659 25.87 31.23 -4.11
C PHE A 659 27.30 31.77 -4.26
N HIS A 660 27.52 32.61 -5.26
CA HIS A 660 28.80 33.26 -5.51
C HIS A 660 28.76 34.69 -4.94
N GLU A 661 29.48 34.93 -3.85
CA GLU A 661 29.41 36.19 -3.09
C GLU A 661 29.97 37.39 -3.87
N ASP A 662 31.10 37.24 -4.56
CA ASP A 662 31.74 38.29 -5.41
C ASP A 662 30.79 38.91 -6.47
N VAL A 663 29.81 38.12 -6.91
CA VAL A 663 28.84 38.48 -7.95
C VAL A 663 27.40 38.43 -7.45
N GLN A 664 27.17 38.26 -6.15
CA GLN A 664 25.86 38.23 -5.48
C GLN A 664 24.80 37.42 -6.26
N TYR A 665 25.14 36.21 -6.68
CA TYR A 665 24.33 35.43 -7.63
C TYR A 665 24.35 33.92 -7.32
N SER A 666 23.20 33.27 -7.52
CA SER A 666 23.10 31.80 -7.62
C SER A 666 22.27 31.40 -8.86
N SER A 667 22.65 30.29 -9.50
CA SER A 667 22.01 29.83 -10.74
C SER A 667 20.61 29.24 -10.51
N PRO A 668 19.68 29.30 -11.48
CA PRO A 668 18.34 28.70 -11.34
C PRO A 668 18.42 27.21 -10.97
N SER A 669 17.57 26.74 -10.06
CA SER A 669 17.54 25.35 -9.62
C SER A 669 16.13 24.86 -9.24
N SER A 670 16.06 23.67 -8.64
CA SER A 670 14.83 23.17 -8.02
C SER A 670 14.30 24.07 -6.88
N PHE A 671 15.15 24.95 -6.32
CA PHE A 671 14.73 25.87 -5.26
C PHE A 671 13.70 26.90 -5.77
N ASP A 672 13.98 27.53 -6.91
CA ASP A 672 13.09 28.51 -7.56
C ASP A 672 11.70 27.94 -7.79
N THR A 673 11.63 26.70 -8.26
CA THR A 673 10.36 25.98 -8.50
C THR A 673 9.56 25.81 -7.20
N LEU A 674 10.21 25.39 -6.11
CA LEU A 674 9.55 25.18 -4.82
C LEU A 674 9.11 26.51 -4.18
N VAL A 675 9.89 27.59 -4.34
CA VAL A 675 9.53 28.93 -3.86
C VAL A 675 8.34 29.47 -4.66
N ARG A 676 8.31 29.29 -5.98
CA ARG A 676 7.18 29.63 -6.86
C ARG A 676 5.88 28.93 -6.44
N GLU A 677 5.96 27.65 -6.07
CA GLU A 677 4.81 26.88 -5.57
C GLU A 677 4.29 27.42 -4.22
N VAL A 678 5.17 27.80 -3.28
CA VAL A 678 4.73 28.43 -2.02
C VAL A 678 4.10 29.81 -2.25
N LEU A 679 4.72 30.64 -3.08
CA LEU A 679 4.21 31.99 -3.40
C LEU A 679 2.83 31.93 -4.08
N SER A 680 2.63 31.00 -5.02
CA SER A 680 1.39 30.89 -5.80
C SER A 680 0.25 30.13 -5.08
N ARG A 681 0.57 29.19 -4.16
CA ARG A 681 -0.44 28.43 -3.38
C ARG A 681 -0.81 29.09 -2.05
N SER A 682 0.10 29.79 -1.38
CA SER A 682 -0.16 30.41 -0.07
C SER A 682 -1.11 31.60 -0.18
N SER A 683 -2.23 31.57 0.53
CA SER A 683 -3.18 32.70 0.62
C SER A 683 -2.56 33.99 1.18
N HIS A 684 -1.46 33.88 1.94
CA HIS A 684 -0.71 35.01 2.46
C HIS A 684 0.22 35.66 1.41
N PHE A 685 0.80 34.87 0.50
CA PHE A 685 1.74 35.37 -0.50
C PHE A 685 1.10 35.69 -1.86
N LYS A 686 0.07 34.94 -2.26
CA LYS A 686 -0.40 34.88 -3.66
C LYS A 686 -0.74 36.23 -4.28
N GLU A 687 -1.60 37.02 -3.64
CA GLU A 687 -2.01 38.30 -4.23
C GLU A 687 -0.88 39.34 -4.16
N ARG A 688 -0.06 39.38 -3.08
CA ARG A 688 1.16 40.20 -3.05
C ARG A 688 2.11 39.84 -4.20
N PHE A 689 2.36 38.55 -4.42
CA PHE A 689 3.28 38.06 -5.45
C PHE A 689 2.80 38.45 -6.84
N LYS A 690 1.50 38.26 -7.09
CA LYS A 690 0.83 38.64 -8.33
C LYS A 690 0.85 40.15 -8.58
N THR A 691 0.55 40.98 -7.58
CA THR A 691 0.59 42.46 -7.69
C THR A 691 2.00 42.94 -8.00
N VAL A 692 3.01 42.52 -7.22
CA VAL A 692 4.42 42.88 -7.48
C VAL A 692 4.84 42.44 -8.88
N SER A 693 4.52 41.20 -9.27
CA SER A 693 4.82 40.68 -10.62
C SER A 693 4.18 41.49 -11.75
N SER A 694 2.94 41.95 -11.59
CA SER A 694 2.30 42.82 -12.59
C SER A 694 2.92 44.20 -12.68
N GLU A 695 3.51 44.70 -11.59
CA GLU A 695 4.07 46.05 -11.50
C GLU A 695 5.57 46.14 -11.83
N VAL A 696 6.31 45.03 -11.95
CA VAL A 696 7.78 45.01 -12.19
C VAL A 696 8.22 45.97 -13.29
N GLU A 697 7.52 45.96 -14.42
CA GLU A 697 7.86 46.78 -15.60
C GLU A 697 7.69 48.29 -15.36
N ASN A 698 6.94 48.70 -14.33
CA ASN A 698 6.69 50.09 -13.98
C ASN A 698 7.49 50.57 -12.76
N LYS A 699 8.21 49.66 -12.07
CA LYS A 699 9.02 49.96 -10.87
C LYS A 699 10.46 50.32 -11.23
N SER A 700 11.15 50.99 -10.30
CA SER A 700 12.62 51.11 -10.37
C SER A 700 13.31 49.79 -9.97
N ALA A 701 14.61 49.70 -10.26
CA ALA A 701 15.44 48.60 -9.77
C ALA A 701 15.43 48.48 -8.24
N GLU A 702 15.48 49.62 -7.54
CA GLU A 702 15.49 49.71 -6.08
C GLU A 702 14.15 49.25 -5.48
N ASP A 703 13.02 49.67 -6.06
CA ASP A 703 11.67 49.22 -5.67
C ASP A 703 11.52 47.70 -5.80
N ILE A 704 12.11 47.08 -6.81
CA ILE A 704 12.05 45.62 -7.03
C ILE A 704 12.85 44.88 -5.94
N VAL A 705 14.02 45.40 -5.55
CA VAL A 705 14.82 44.85 -4.43
C VAL A 705 14.08 45.02 -3.09
N LEU A 706 13.52 46.19 -2.81
CA LEU A 706 12.70 46.43 -1.61
C LEU A 706 11.46 45.52 -1.59
N CYS A 707 10.82 45.29 -2.73
CA CYS A 707 9.76 44.30 -2.86
C CYS A 707 10.25 42.89 -2.51
N ALA A 708 11.41 42.45 -3.03
CA ALA A 708 11.97 41.13 -2.74
C ALA A 708 12.26 40.95 -1.24
N GLN A 709 12.95 41.93 -0.62
CA GLN A 709 13.24 41.94 0.81
C GLN A 709 11.96 41.81 1.66
N SER A 710 10.86 42.48 1.27
CA SER A 710 9.56 42.36 1.96
C SER A 710 8.95 40.95 1.95
N PHE A 711 9.39 40.05 1.05
CA PHE A 711 9.01 38.63 1.06
C PHE A 711 10.01 37.76 1.83
N ILE A 712 11.27 38.17 1.94
CA ILE A 712 12.32 37.37 2.59
C ILE A 712 12.01 37.14 4.05
N ASP A 713 11.65 38.16 4.81
CA ASP A 713 11.31 38.02 6.23
C ASP A 713 10.14 37.03 6.41
N ASP A 714 9.06 37.19 5.63
CA ASP A 714 7.89 36.31 5.73
C ASP A 714 8.21 34.86 5.30
N ILE A 715 9.05 34.65 4.27
CA ILE A 715 9.47 33.32 3.81
C ILE A 715 10.44 32.68 4.80
N ALA A 716 11.40 33.44 5.35
CA ALA A 716 12.34 32.97 6.35
C ALA A 716 11.60 32.58 7.65
N ASN A 717 10.61 33.37 8.08
CA ASN A 717 9.71 33.04 9.18
C ASN A 717 8.86 31.78 8.87
N TYR A 718 8.26 31.70 7.67
CA TYR A 718 7.49 30.54 7.22
C TYR A 718 8.30 29.25 7.19
N LEU A 719 9.55 29.30 6.71
CA LEU A 719 10.49 28.17 6.68
C LEU A 719 11.18 27.93 8.04
N SER A 720 11.15 28.91 8.94
CA SER A 720 11.85 28.92 10.23
C SER A 720 13.39 28.84 10.09
N LEU A 721 13.92 29.59 9.12
CA LEU A 721 15.36 29.77 8.92
C LEU A 721 15.95 30.69 10.01
N LYS A 722 17.21 30.46 10.38
CA LYS A 722 17.94 31.35 11.31
C LYS A 722 18.42 32.61 10.58
N ARG A 723 18.54 33.72 11.31
CA ARG A 723 19.10 34.99 10.79
C ARG A 723 20.54 34.86 10.26
N ASP A 724 21.29 33.87 10.73
CA ASP A 724 22.67 33.58 10.33
C ASP A 724 22.77 32.87 8.95
N SER A 725 21.64 32.62 8.28
CA SER A 725 21.61 32.04 6.92
C SER A 725 21.89 33.11 5.88
N ASN A 726 22.60 32.80 4.78
CA ASN A 726 22.73 33.76 3.69
C ASN A 726 21.40 33.87 2.90
N LEU A 727 20.56 34.83 3.32
CA LEU A 727 19.24 35.07 2.73
C LEU A 727 19.29 35.76 1.36
N GLN A 728 20.45 36.24 0.89
CA GLN A 728 20.59 36.83 -0.47
C GLN A 728 20.29 35.82 -1.58
N VAL A 729 20.35 34.52 -1.27
CA VAL A 729 19.83 33.44 -2.12
C VAL A 729 18.34 33.64 -2.44
N LEU A 730 17.54 34.07 -1.45
CA LEU A 730 16.12 34.35 -1.64
C LEU A 730 15.89 35.65 -2.45
N ASP A 731 16.73 36.69 -2.29
CA ASP A 731 16.63 37.91 -3.13
C ASP A 731 16.72 37.54 -4.61
N VAL A 732 17.79 36.85 -5.01
CA VAL A 732 18.05 36.45 -6.40
C VAL A 732 16.90 35.60 -6.97
N VAL A 733 16.37 34.67 -6.17
CA VAL A 733 15.26 33.80 -6.56
C VAL A 733 13.94 34.57 -6.66
N LEU A 734 13.62 35.44 -5.70
CA LEU A 734 12.40 36.25 -5.72
C LEU A 734 12.40 37.22 -6.90
N ILE A 735 13.52 37.90 -7.16
CA ILE A 735 13.71 38.78 -8.31
C ILE A 735 13.51 38.00 -9.62
N ARG A 736 14.14 36.83 -9.77
CA ARG A 736 13.95 35.95 -10.93
C ARG A 736 12.47 35.59 -11.12
N LEU A 737 11.79 35.14 -10.06
CA LEU A 737 10.38 34.77 -10.07
C LEU A 737 9.45 35.95 -10.40
N PHE A 738 9.76 37.17 -9.94
CA PHE A 738 9.00 38.37 -10.31
C PHE A 738 9.14 38.68 -11.81
N PHE A 739 10.36 38.64 -12.38
CA PHE A 739 10.59 38.89 -13.80
C PHE A 739 9.98 37.81 -14.70
N GLU A 740 10.12 36.53 -14.35
CA GLU A 740 9.47 35.42 -15.06
C GLU A 740 7.95 35.57 -15.05
N ASN A 741 7.35 35.82 -13.88
CA ASN A 741 5.89 35.95 -13.77
C ASN A 741 5.36 37.24 -14.41
N SER A 742 6.11 38.35 -14.35
CA SER A 742 5.84 39.56 -15.15
C SER A 742 5.79 39.22 -16.64
N TYR A 743 6.77 38.48 -17.17
CA TYR A 743 6.83 38.12 -18.58
C TYR A 743 5.60 37.34 -19.08
N TYR A 744 5.05 36.45 -18.25
CA TYR A 744 3.81 35.72 -18.57
C TYR A 744 2.52 36.55 -18.36
N MET A 745 2.50 37.49 -17.41
CA MET A 745 1.32 38.31 -17.11
C MET A 745 1.19 39.53 -18.04
N ASN A 746 2.32 40.18 -18.36
CA ASN A 746 2.36 41.45 -19.06
C ASN A 746 2.60 41.24 -20.56
N LYS A 747 1.56 41.46 -21.38
CA LYS A 747 1.65 41.51 -22.86
C LYS A 747 2.63 42.57 -23.40
N ARG A 748 3.16 43.44 -22.53
CA ARG A 748 4.17 44.45 -22.80
C ARG A 748 5.43 44.28 -21.92
N ALA A 749 5.86 43.06 -21.65
CA ALA A 749 7.10 42.80 -20.93
C ALA A 749 8.30 43.41 -21.67
N GLN A 750 9.27 43.98 -20.94
CA GLN A 750 10.33 44.81 -21.55
C GLN A 750 11.23 44.01 -22.51
N LEU A 751 11.41 42.71 -22.26
CA LEU A 751 12.09 41.78 -23.18
C LEU A 751 11.31 41.54 -24.50
N ALA A 752 9.99 41.66 -24.50
CA ALA A 752 9.13 41.41 -25.64
C ALA A 752 8.76 42.68 -26.46
N ASN A 753 8.94 43.88 -25.90
CA ASN A 753 8.42 45.12 -26.50
C ASN A 753 9.10 45.57 -27.81
N TYR A 754 10.40 45.29 -28.00
CA TYR A 754 11.20 45.94 -29.04
C TYR A 754 11.43 45.09 -30.30
N GLN A 755 10.45 44.27 -30.70
CA GLN A 755 10.61 43.25 -31.77
C GLN A 755 11.10 43.82 -33.12
N GLU A 756 10.59 44.96 -33.58
CA GLU A 756 11.04 45.56 -34.85
C GLU A 756 12.48 46.09 -34.76
N TYR A 757 12.91 46.57 -33.59
CA TYR A 757 14.29 46.95 -33.34
C TYR A 757 15.21 45.72 -33.26
N ASN A 758 14.75 44.61 -32.65
CA ASN A 758 15.49 43.34 -32.65
C ASN A 758 15.67 42.78 -34.08
N LYS A 759 14.60 42.75 -34.90
CA LYS A 759 14.69 42.39 -36.33
C LYS A 759 15.70 43.26 -37.06
N THR A 760 15.64 44.58 -36.84
CA THR A 760 16.57 45.55 -37.45
C THR A 760 18.02 45.32 -36.98
N PHE A 761 18.23 44.96 -35.72
CA PHE A 761 19.53 44.60 -35.17
C PHE A 761 20.08 43.34 -35.87
N ILE A 762 19.32 42.26 -35.95
CA ILE A 762 19.73 41.00 -36.62
C ILE A 762 20.13 41.26 -38.08
N VAL A 763 19.36 42.06 -38.82
CA VAL A 763 19.67 42.44 -40.22
C VAL A 763 20.97 43.26 -40.32
N ARG A 764 21.29 44.09 -39.33
CA ARG A 764 22.57 44.83 -39.28
C ARG A 764 23.73 43.93 -38.86
N SER A 765 23.54 43.06 -37.87
CA SER A 765 24.51 42.06 -37.44
C SER A 765 24.93 41.17 -38.62
N TYR A 766 23.98 40.68 -39.43
CA TYR A 766 24.30 39.94 -40.65
C TYR A 766 25.14 40.75 -41.66
N LYS A 767 24.84 42.04 -41.85
CA LYS A 767 25.63 42.93 -42.73
C LYS A 767 27.04 43.21 -42.20
N LEU A 768 27.25 43.18 -40.89
CA LEU A 768 28.57 43.27 -40.28
C LEU A 768 29.30 41.92 -40.33
N SER A 769 28.63 40.80 -40.05
CA SER A 769 29.28 39.49 -39.94
C SER A 769 29.83 38.93 -41.26
N VAL A 770 29.40 39.47 -42.40
CA VAL A 770 30.00 39.17 -43.72
C VAL A 770 31.22 40.03 -44.09
N GLN A 771 31.59 41.02 -43.28
CA GLN A 771 32.82 41.81 -43.47
C GLN A 771 34.07 41.00 -43.06
N PRO A 772 35.28 41.37 -43.54
CA PRO A 772 36.54 40.77 -43.09
C PRO A 772 36.74 40.94 -41.57
N ILE A 773 37.36 39.95 -40.93
CA ILE A 773 37.63 39.93 -39.48
C ILE A 773 38.45 41.14 -39.00
N GLU A 774 39.31 41.70 -39.85
CA GLU A 774 40.06 42.94 -39.60
C GLU A 774 39.17 44.16 -39.35
N SER A 775 37.94 44.18 -39.87
CA SER A 775 37.02 45.32 -39.72
C SER A 775 36.50 45.51 -38.29
N LEU A 776 36.70 44.52 -37.40
CA LEU A 776 36.43 44.65 -35.96
C LEU A 776 37.59 45.32 -35.19
N GLY A 777 38.78 45.48 -35.80
CA GLY A 777 39.96 46.04 -35.13
C GLY A 777 40.74 45.06 -34.24
N ILE A 778 40.43 43.76 -34.30
CA ILE A 778 41.13 42.70 -33.56
C ILE A 778 42.62 42.67 -33.93
N SER A 779 43.50 42.44 -32.96
CA SER A 779 44.94 42.39 -33.20
C SER A 779 45.34 41.38 -34.27
N THR A 780 46.23 41.79 -35.17
CA THR A 780 46.68 40.92 -36.28
C THR A 780 47.57 39.76 -35.83
N LYS A 781 47.97 39.77 -34.54
CA LYS A 781 48.57 38.68 -33.76
C LYS A 781 47.55 37.57 -33.53
N PHE A 782 46.34 37.91 -33.06
CA PHE A 782 45.26 36.95 -32.79
C PHE A 782 44.64 36.39 -34.08
N ILE A 783 44.41 37.23 -35.10
CA ILE A 783 43.89 36.78 -36.41
C ILE A 783 44.87 35.81 -37.11
N GLY A 784 46.19 36.02 -36.94
CA GLY A 784 47.23 35.13 -37.44
C GLY A 784 47.14 34.88 -38.94
N LYS A 785 46.96 33.61 -39.33
CA LYS A 785 46.80 33.17 -40.74
C LYS A 785 45.37 33.32 -41.28
N ARG A 786 44.36 33.57 -40.44
CA ARG A 786 42.93 33.65 -40.82
C ARG A 786 42.52 35.06 -41.33
N ARG A 787 43.47 35.81 -41.90
CA ARG A 787 43.24 37.16 -42.44
C ARG A 787 42.33 37.13 -43.66
N GLY A 788 41.49 38.15 -43.81
CA GLY A 788 40.49 38.25 -44.87
C GLY A 788 39.32 37.27 -44.77
N MET A 789 39.28 36.37 -43.77
CA MET A 789 38.08 35.58 -43.47
C MET A 789 36.95 36.50 -43.03
N ARG A 790 35.71 36.15 -43.38
CA ARG A 790 34.53 36.84 -42.84
C ARG A 790 34.41 36.60 -41.34
N ILE A 791 33.89 37.57 -40.62
CA ILE A 791 33.64 37.47 -39.16
C ILE A 791 32.81 36.22 -38.84
N CYS A 792 31.72 35.97 -39.57
CA CYS A 792 30.88 34.77 -39.36
C CYS A 792 31.64 33.46 -39.59
N ASP A 793 32.58 33.44 -40.52
CA ASP A 793 33.33 32.23 -40.87
C ASP A 793 34.46 31.99 -39.87
N PHE A 794 35.11 33.06 -39.40
CA PHE A 794 36.13 33.01 -38.34
C PHE A 794 35.55 32.43 -37.03
N PHE A 795 34.40 32.94 -36.56
CA PHE A 795 33.79 32.50 -35.30
C PHE A 795 33.04 31.17 -35.38
N ARG A 796 32.77 30.64 -36.58
CA ARG A 796 32.19 29.30 -36.79
C ARG A 796 33.23 28.20 -36.97
N HIS A 797 34.40 28.53 -37.51
CA HIS A 797 35.48 27.57 -37.82
C HIS A 797 36.72 27.75 -36.94
N SER A 798 36.62 28.49 -35.83
CA SER A 798 37.68 28.54 -34.83
C SER A 798 37.76 27.22 -34.07
N GLU A 799 38.92 26.56 -34.13
CA GLU A 799 39.25 25.39 -33.29
C GLU A 799 39.02 25.69 -31.79
N GLU A 800 39.30 26.94 -31.39
CA GLU A 800 38.83 27.51 -30.13
C GLU A 800 37.32 27.76 -30.16
N ARG A 801 36.56 26.94 -29.42
CA ARG A 801 35.14 27.19 -29.17
C ARG A 801 34.97 28.37 -28.22
N PHE A 802 34.56 29.51 -28.74
CA PHE A 802 34.14 30.66 -27.95
C PHE A 802 32.78 30.42 -27.26
N PRO A 803 32.52 31.06 -26.10
CA PRO A 803 31.21 31.01 -25.45
C PRO A 803 30.14 31.77 -26.26
N SER A 804 28.99 31.14 -26.51
CA SER A 804 27.89 31.77 -27.27
C SER A 804 27.06 32.74 -26.41
N VAL A 805 26.82 33.94 -26.95
CA VAL A 805 25.91 34.94 -26.39
C VAL A 805 24.44 34.71 -26.78
N GLU A 806 24.16 33.84 -27.74
CA GLU A 806 22.82 33.58 -28.30
C GLU A 806 21.76 33.23 -27.24
N SER A 807 22.20 32.48 -26.22
CA SER A 807 21.38 32.02 -25.08
C SER A 807 20.92 33.12 -24.11
N ILE A 808 21.26 34.40 -24.38
CA ILE A 808 20.57 35.58 -23.81
C ILE A 808 19.08 35.58 -24.21
N SER A 809 18.75 34.99 -25.38
CA SER A 809 17.37 34.80 -25.83
C SER A 809 16.51 34.02 -24.82
N ASP A 810 17.14 33.11 -24.06
CA ASP A 810 16.48 32.17 -23.15
C ASP A 810 16.46 32.66 -21.69
N LYS A 811 16.67 33.96 -21.44
CA LYS A 811 16.80 34.52 -20.08
C LYS A 811 15.77 35.63 -19.87
N LEU A 812 14.85 35.39 -18.94
CA LEU A 812 13.77 36.32 -18.61
C LEU A 812 14.14 37.33 -17.51
N CYS A 813 15.19 37.05 -16.73
CA CYS A 813 15.66 37.88 -15.62
C CYS A 813 16.98 38.60 -15.96
N PRO A 814 17.11 39.92 -15.70
CA PRO A 814 18.35 40.68 -15.89
C PRO A 814 19.57 40.10 -15.17
N LEU A 815 19.37 39.47 -14.00
CA LEU A 815 20.46 38.82 -13.23
C LEU A 815 21.05 37.61 -13.98
N ASP A 816 20.21 36.81 -14.62
CA ASP A 816 20.64 35.63 -15.37
C ASP A 816 21.36 36.02 -16.68
N ILE A 817 20.96 37.15 -17.27
CA ILE A 817 21.65 37.78 -18.41
C ILE A 817 23.04 38.29 -17.96
N ASN A 818 23.12 39.09 -16.89
CA ASN A 818 24.40 39.57 -16.33
C ASN A 818 25.36 38.40 -16.01
N SER A 819 24.86 37.33 -15.41
CA SER A 819 25.64 36.12 -15.09
C SER A 819 26.14 35.37 -16.33
N LEU A 820 25.38 35.37 -17.44
CA LEU A 820 25.83 34.85 -18.73
C LEU A 820 26.90 35.76 -19.35
N LEU A 821 26.67 37.07 -19.38
CA LEU A 821 27.62 38.06 -19.91
C LEU A 821 28.97 38.04 -19.17
N TYR A 822 28.93 37.95 -17.84
CA TYR A 822 30.15 37.83 -17.02
C TYR A 822 30.94 36.55 -17.34
N ARG A 823 30.27 35.41 -17.53
CA ARG A 823 30.93 34.17 -17.94
C ARG A 823 31.53 34.26 -19.34
N VAL A 824 30.85 34.93 -20.28
CA VAL A 824 31.41 35.22 -21.62
C VAL A 824 32.66 36.08 -21.50
N LYS A 825 32.60 37.23 -20.79
CA LYS A 825 33.75 38.13 -20.56
C LYS A 825 34.93 37.39 -19.90
N LYS A 826 34.68 36.63 -18.83
CA LYS A 826 35.70 35.87 -18.09
C LYS A 826 36.33 34.73 -18.89
N GLU A 827 35.64 34.19 -19.89
CA GLU A 827 36.23 33.22 -20.84
C GLU A 827 37.05 33.88 -21.96
N LEU A 828 36.75 35.14 -22.31
CA LEU A 828 37.60 35.94 -23.21
C LEU A 828 38.87 36.44 -22.51
N GLU A 829 38.75 36.94 -21.28
CA GLU A 829 39.87 37.41 -20.42
C GLU A 829 40.97 36.35 -20.20
N LYS A 830 40.65 35.06 -20.40
CA LYS A 830 41.62 33.94 -20.33
C LYS A 830 42.38 33.66 -21.62
N ARG A 831 41.92 34.20 -22.77
CA ARG A 831 42.30 33.75 -24.12
C ARG A 831 42.83 34.86 -25.01
N VAL A 832 42.43 36.11 -24.77
CA VAL A 832 42.71 37.25 -25.67
C VAL A 832 43.31 38.41 -24.89
N ASP A 833 44.16 39.21 -25.54
CA ASP A 833 44.73 40.41 -24.92
C ASP A 833 43.59 41.42 -24.62
N GLN A 834 43.71 42.21 -23.55
CA GLN A 834 42.63 43.08 -23.04
C GLN A 834 42.01 44.02 -24.11
N SER A 835 42.80 44.46 -25.10
CA SER A 835 42.36 45.31 -26.21
C SER A 835 41.43 44.59 -27.20
N ASP A 836 41.54 43.27 -27.32
CA ASP A 836 40.79 42.47 -28.29
C ASP A 836 39.41 42.02 -27.73
N ILE A 837 39.15 42.17 -26.42
CA ILE A 837 37.93 41.67 -25.78
C ILE A 837 36.66 42.28 -26.36
N GLU A 838 36.58 43.62 -26.52
CA GLU A 838 35.40 44.28 -27.07
C GLU A 838 35.20 43.99 -28.58
N PRO A 839 36.25 44.09 -29.44
CA PRO A 839 36.20 43.59 -30.81
C PRO A 839 35.72 42.13 -30.95
N ILE A 840 36.21 41.21 -30.12
CA ILE A 840 35.85 39.78 -30.17
C ILE A 840 34.44 39.55 -29.63
N PHE A 841 34.04 40.24 -28.56
CA PHE A 841 32.68 40.19 -28.04
C PHE A 841 31.66 40.68 -29.09
N LEU A 842 31.96 41.79 -29.78
CA LEU A 842 31.17 42.29 -30.90
C LEU A 842 31.08 41.26 -32.04
N GLY A 843 32.20 40.60 -32.38
CA GLY A 843 32.26 39.55 -33.39
C GLY A 843 31.37 38.34 -33.08
N LEU A 844 31.35 37.90 -31.82
CA LEU A 844 30.42 36.86 -31.34
C LEU A 844 28.95 37.33 -31.42
N LEU A 845 28.68 38.56 -30.97
CA LEU A 845 27.36 39.17 -30.96
C LEU A 845 26.76 39.36 -32.36
N VAL A 846 27.57 39.60 -33.40
CA VAL A 846 27.06 39.69 -34.78
C VAL A 846 27.04 38.37 -35.53
N THR A 847 27.80 37.36 -35.08
CA THR A 847 27.78 36.01 -35.67
C THR A 847 26.57 35.18 -35.21
N SER A 848 26.20 35.29 -33.93
CA SER A 848 25.00 34.67 -33.33
C SER A 848 24.23 35.70 -32.48
N PRO A 849 23.54 36.68 -33.10
CA PRO A 849 22.80 37.71 -32.38
C PRO A 849 21.58 37.14 -31.64
N PRO A 850 21.40 37.45 -30.34
CA PRO A 850 20.20 37.07 -29.60
C PRO A 850 18.93 37.66 -30.25
N ASN A 851 17.85 36.87 -30.29
CA ASN A 851 16.59 37.27 -30.90
C ASN A 851 15.90 38.45 -30.18
N ASN A 852 16.36 38.78 -28.97
CA ASN A 852 15.87 39.85 -28.11
C ASN A 852 16.92 40.94 -27.82
N ALA A 853 18.02 41.03 -28.58
CA ALA A 853 19.22 41.79 -28.19
C ALA A 853 19.01 43.28 -27.81
N ILE A 854 18.16 44.02 -28.54
CA ILE A 854 17.81 45.41 -28.18
C ILE A 854 16.98 45.43 -26.91
N SER A 855 15.98 44.55 -26.80
CA SER A 855 15.18 44.44 -25.58
C SER A 855 16.02 44.07 -24.36
N ALA A 856 17.00 43.17 -24.53
CA ALA A 856 17.92 42.75 -23.48
C ALA A 856 18.82 43.92 -23.05
N ALA A 857 19.42 44.67 -24.00
CA ALA A 857 20.22 45.84 -23.68
C ALA A 857 19.43 46.91 -22.92
N LEU A 858 18.22 47.26 -23.38
CA LEU A 858 17.34 48.22 -22.69
C LEU A 858 16.86 47.71 -21.31
N SER A 859 16.65 46.40 -21.17
CA SER A 859 16.35 45.76 -19.87
C SER A 859 17.54 45.84 -18.92
N LEU A 860 18.76 45.68 -19.42
CA LEU A 860 20.00 45.81 -18.65
C LEU A 860 20.33 47.26 -18.27
N GLU A 861 20.04 48.24 -19.13
CA GLU A 861 20.19 49.67 -18.79
C GLU A 861 19.29 50.07 -17.60
N LYS A 862 18.04 49.58 -17.58
CA LYS A 862 17.05 49.91 -16.54
C LYS A 862 17.17 49.07 -15.27
N PHE A 863 17.34 47.75 -15.42
CA PHE A 863 17.26 46.77 -14.33
C PHE A 863 18.57 46.05 -14.04
N GLY A 864 19.62 46.28 -14.82
CA GLY A 864 20.91 45.62 -14.61
C GLY A 864 21.62 46.02 -13.31
N VAL A 865 21.22 47.13 -12.68
CA VAL A 865 21.70 47.63 -11.38
C VAL A 865 21.04 46.98 -10.16
N ILE A 866 20.10 46.05 -10.36
CA ILE A 866 19.50 45.23 -9.27
C ILE A 866 20.57 44.41 -8.51
N ASN A 867 21.76 44.23 -9.10
CA ASN A 867 22.92 43.62 -8.47
C ASN A 867 24.11 44.60 -8.54
N ASN A 868 24.75 44.81 -7.39
CA ASN A 868 25.79 45.83 -7.19
C ASN A 868 27.22 45.36 -7.51
N SER A 869 27.40 44.15 -8.04
CA SER A 869 28.73 43.65 -8.41
C SER A 869 29.31 44.42 -9.59
N THR A 870 30.48 45.02 -9.39
CA THR A 870 31.27 45.70 -10.43
C THR A 870 31.60 44.75 -11.60
N LEU A 871 31.88 43.49 -11.30
CA LEU A 871 32.16 42.45 -12.30
C LEU A 871 30.98 42.20 -13.26
N PHE A 872 29.74 42.32 -12.76
CA PHE A 872 28.54 42.30 -13.60
C PHE A 872 28.33 43.63 -14.32
N ALA A 873 28.63 44.77 -13.69
CA ALA A 873 28.54 46.08 -14.33
C ALA A 873 29.46 46.21 -15.56
N ASP A 874 30.70 45.74 -15.47
CA ASP A 874 31.66 45.72 -16.59
C ASP A 874 31.15 44.89 -17.77
N ALA A 875 30.69 43.66 -17.49
CA ALA A 875 30.20 42.73 -18.53
C ALA A 875 28.89 43.21 -19.16
N ARG A 876 28.04 43.87 -18.37
CA ARG A 876 26.82 44.55 -18.81
C ARG A 876 27.15 45.72 -19.74
N GLN A 877 28.10 46.57 -19.36
CA GLN A 877 28.50 47.73 -20.17
C GLN A 877 29.15 47.30 -21.49
N LEU A 878 30.01 46.27 -21.46
CA LEU A 878 30.60 45.66 -22.66
C LEU A 878 29.52 45.22 -23.67
N TYR A 879 28.46 44.55 -23.21
CA TYR A 879 27.32 44.17 -24.04
C TYR A 879 26.58 45.37 -24.61
N ILE A 880 26.25 46.36 -23.77
CA ILE A 880 25.54 47.58 -24.17
C ILE A 880 26.35 48.39 -25.20
N ASN A 881 27.67 48.47 -25.05
CA ASN A 881 28.58 49.08 -26.03
C ASN A 881 28.50 48.36 -27.38
N CYS A 882 28.71 47.02 -27.38
CA CYS A 882 28.68 46.21 -28.59
C CYS A 882 27.31 46.31 -29.31
N VAL A 883 26.20 46.34 -28.55
CA VAL A 883 24.87 46.58 -29.12
C VAL A 883 24.78 47.98 -29.75
N ASN A 884 25.25 49.02 -29.06
CA ASN A 884 25.24 50.40 -29.57
C ASN A 884 26.08 50.60 -30.85
N MET A 885 27.18 49.86 -31.02
CA MET A 885 28.01 49.89 -32.23
C MET A 885 27.24 49.42 -33.48
N VAL A 886 26.37 48.41 -33.34
CA VAL A 886 25.51 47.90 -34.43
C VAL A 886 24.22 48.74 -34.56
N PHE A 887 23.62 49.12 -33.43
CA PHE A 887 22.38 49.88 -33.36
C PHE A 887 22.39 50.81 -32.13
N ARG A 888 22.61 52.12 -32.35
CA ARG A 888 22.52 53.14 -31.29
C ARG A 888 21.14 53.09 -30.62
N LEU A 889 21.11 52.78 -29.32
CA LEU A 889 19.89 52.61 -28.53
C LEU A 889 19.10 53.91 -28.39
N SER A 890 19.76 55.07 -28.48
CA SER A 890 19.11 56.40 -28.50
C SER A 890 18.17 56.64 -29.69
N ASN A 891 18.16 55.78 -30.71
CA ASN A 891 17.15 55.79 -31.77
C ASN A 891 15.83 55.10 -31.37
N VAL A 892 15.82 54.33 -30.28
CA VAL A 892 14.61 53.69 -29.74
C VAL A 892 13.84 54.73 -28.94
N LYS A 893 12.72 55.22 -29.50
CA LYS A 893 11.76 56.00 -28.71
C LYS A 893 11.13 55.09 -27.66
N GLN A 894 11.20 55.49 -26.40
CA GLN A 894 10.40 54.89 -25.33
C GLN A 894 8.91 55.22 -25.57
N VAL A 895 8.02 54.28 -25.24
CA VAL A 895 6.57 54.28 -25.55
C VAL A 895 5.76 53.89 -24.32
#